data_AF-A0A1C9WQE9-F1
#
_entry.id   AF-A0A1C9WQE9-F1
#
_cell.length_a   1.000
_cell.length_b   1.000
_cell.length_c   1.000
_cell.angle_alpha   90.00
_cell.angle_beta   90.00
_cell.angle_gamma   90.00
#
_symmetry.space_group_name_H-M   'P 1'
#
loop_
_entity.id
_entity.type
_entity.pdbx_description
1 polymer ?
#
loop_
_entity_poly.entity_id
_entity_poly.type
_entity_poly.pdbx_seq_one_letter_code
_entity_poly.pdbx_strand_id
1 'polypeptide(L)'
;MSAATAGAPGNLAVIVRACQAAVPELPESAIIATALDSGGRRALTRLAGELVSRPDLLVSGRSDASPTAQRLIRGLRAQGFDRLQLPRCSSCGRAMWLSHRDGKGGKHCDKCNRDARNRACTSCDQRRPGGYRMLDGQPFCRTCFRRDPRSRETCSVCAEKGEPQARIDAGPICRRCYSAPPLICTLCRRERPVATRRDDQPLCMKCYQALRRTPRTCSGCGERRISPHLSEQGPICAPCAGTDRSGGCVGCGDDQRRLNGIYCARCIIPGKLRSLISDGQGRPHRQLFALEQYLLRDEENAEAVLSWIRRSPMSRVVHDMAAGRTPISLRAVAELPATGASGYLAALLMESGVVPIENFDRVRLEVWEREFLKTLVNPDIRAVLHRYAAWIVNPRFSDKAHLSRSDDSRRLGASKAHLTAVAELLEALDAQGLDLGTVPQRSFDDYVVARGRKGKELTPFVRWARSQQLTRLRSEYLQSSPGAPALSEDQRWAWVKDLLNADDLGIASRVGGLLMIVYGITATRSVSIRRDAVDLAGGRTRITLGTDPIELPDAIGALVRQLIDTGPALSKTDSIWLFNGRRAGRHLTTAALNGPLAKRGINLRAGRSAALLNLARDVPASVLSDLLGISIYAAERWGSLSGRDWVDYPRTRLTEVGSSVVGEAGLSEDRGSDWGHRRNYAEEPALISCHPSAGV
;
A
#
# COMPACT_ATOMS: atom_id res chain seq x y z
N MET A 1 -40.33 -54.04 -64.96
CA MET A 1 -40.09 -53.49 -66.31
C MET A 1 -40.11 -51.98 -66.19
N SER A 2 -38.97 -51.37 -65.88
CA SER A 2 -38.01 -50.77 -66.84
C SER A 2 -38.30 -49.30 -67.09
N ALA A 3 -37.62 -48.42 -66.34
CA ALA A 3 -37.16 -47.10 -66.77
C ALA A 3 -36.48 -46.35 -65.61
N ALA A 4 -35.18 -46.62 -65.39
CA ALA A 4 -34.31 -45.71 -64.60
C ALA A 4 -32.82 -45.97 -64.88
N THR A 5 -32.41 -45.91 -66.14
CA THR A 5 -30.97 -45.76 -66.50
C THR A 5 -30.71 -44.29 -66.87
N ALA A 6 -30.71 -43.43 -65.86
CA ALA A 6 -30.06 -42.13 -65.96
C ALA A 6 -28.56 -42.35 -65.73
N GLY A 7 -27.80 -42.42 -66.82
CA GLY A 7 -26.36 -42.71 -66.80
C GLY A 7 -25.62 -41.79 -65.82
N ALA A 8 -24.97 -42.40 -64.83
CA ALA A 8 -24.03 -41.69 -63.97
C ALA A 8 -23.00 -40.95 -64.85
N PRO A 9 -22.60 -39.71 -64.53
CA PRO A 9 -21.57 -38.99 -65.29
C PRO A 9 -20.34 -39.89 -65.45
N GLY A 10 -19.78 -40.01 -66.66
CA GLY A 10 -18.86 -41.09 -67.04
C GLY A 10 -17.72 -41.43 -66.05
N ASN A 11 -17.30 -40.48 -65.22
CA ASN A 11 -16.33 -40.69 -64.14
C ASN A 11 -16.83 -41.60 -63.01
N LEU A 12 -18.10 -41.48 -62.60
CA LEU A 12 -18.69 -42.33 -61.56
C LEU A 12 -18.85 -43.77 -62.05
N ALA A 13 -19.25 -43.97 -63.32
CA ALA A 13 -19.31 -45.30 -63.91
C ALA A 13 -17.94 -46.00 -63.93
N VAL A 14 -16.86 -45.25 -64.18
CA VAL A 14 -15.48 -45.74 -64.10
C VAL A 14 -15.11 -46.12 -62.65
N ILE A 15 -15.46 -45.29 -61.67
CA ILE A 15 -15.19 -45.56 -60.26
C ILE A 15 -15.96 -46.80 -59.78
N VAL A 16 -17.24 -46.94 -60.15
CA VAL A 16 -18.08 -48.10 -59.84
C VAL A 16 -17.47 -49.37 -60.40
N ARG A 17 -17.10 -49.37 -61.68
CA ARG A 17 -16.47 -50.53 -62.33
C ARG A 17 -15.16 -50.93 -61.65
N ALA A 18 -14.30 -49.96 -61.31
CA ALA A 18 -13.05 -50.24 -60.64
C ALA A 18 -13.24 -50.79 -59.21
N CYS A 19 -14.23 -50.27 -58.48
CA CYS A 19 -14.57 -50.78 -57.14
C CYS A 19 -15.13 -52.20 -57.20
N GLN A 20 -16.05 -52.48 -58.14
CA GLN A 20 -16.64 -53.81 -58.32
C GLN A 20 -15.63 -54.83 -58.87
N ALA A 21 -14.67 -54.39 -59.69
CA ALA A 21 -13.56 -55.25 -60.11
C ALA A 21 -12.67 -55.65 -58.92
N ALA A 22 -12.47 -54.75 -57.94
CA ALA A 22 -11.70 -55.04 -56.73
C ALA A 22 -12.50 -55.87 -55.70
N VAL A 23 -13.80 -55.60 -55.58
CA VAL A 23 -14.72 -56.29 -54.66
C VAL A 23 -16.08 -56.45 -55.34
N PRO A 24 -16.37 -57.62 -55.95
CA PRO A 24 -17.59 -57.85 -56.72
C PRO A 24 -18.90 -57.65 -55.94
N GLU A 25 -18.84 -57.82 -54.62
CA GLU A 25 -19.97 -57.71 -53.70
C GLU A 25 -20.33 -56.25 -53.32
N LEU A 26 -19.57 -55.25 -53.79
CA LEU A 26 -19.85 -53.85 -53.48
C LEU A 26 -21.11 -53.34 -54.19
N PRO A 27 -22.14 -52.89 -53.45
CA PRO A 27 -23.34 -52.33 -54.06
C PRO A 27 -23.03 -50.98 -54.73
N GLU A 28 -23.52 -50.81 -55.94
CA GLU A 28 -23.29 -49.60 -56.76
C GLU A 28 -23.71 -48.32 -56.02
N SER A 29 -24.83 -48.37 -55.29
CA SER A 29 -25.34 -47.25 -54.48
C SER A 29 -24.35 -46.81 -53.39
N ALA A 30 -23.69 -47.75 -52.71
CA ALA A 30 -22.69 -47.44 -51.67
C ALA A 30 -21.42 -46.84 -52.27
N ILE A 31 -20.98 -47.34 -53.44
CA ILE A 31 -19.83 -46.79 -54.15
C ILE A 31 -20.10 -45.34 -54.58
N ILE A 32 -21.26 -45.07 -55.18
CA ILE A 32 -21.63 -43.73 -55.65
C ILE A 32 -21.73 -42.76 -54.47
N ALA A 33 -22.43 -43.13 -53.40
CA ALA A 33 -22.55 -42.29 -52.21
C ALA A 33 -21.19 -41.97 -51.60
N THR A 34 -20.35 -43.00 -51.39
CA THR A 34 -19.01 -42.81 -50.79
C THR A 34 -18.09 -42.02 -51.70
N ALA A 35 -18.21 -42.16 -53.03
CA ALA A 35 -17.44 -41.38 -53.99
C ALA A 35 -17.81 -39.89 -53.93
N LEU A 36 -19.11 -39.56 -53.91
CA LEU A 36 -19.58 -38.18 -53.81
C LEU A 36 -19.12 -37.51 -52.50
N ASP A 37 -19.13 -38.23 -51.39
CA ASP A 37 -18.59 -37.74 -50.10
C ASP A 37 -17.06 -37.59 -50.12
N SER A 38 -16.39 -38.40 -50.94
CA SER A 38 -14.93 -38.39 -51.08
C SER A 38 -14.40 -37.20 -51.89
N GLY A 39 -15.24 -36.45 -52.63
CA GLY A 39 -14.82 -35.19 -53.24
C GLY A 39 -15.71 -34.69 -54.38
N GLY A 40 -15.56 -33.40 -54.70
CA GLY A 40 -16.32 -32.76 -55.79
C GLY A 40 -15.91 -33.21 -57.20
N ARG A 41 -16.68 -32.75 -58.21
CA ARG A 41 -16.58 -33.18 -59.62
C ARG A 41 -15.16 -33.29 -60.19
N ARG A 42 -14.31 -32.26 -60.03
CA ARG A 42 -12.91 -32.27 -60.53
C ARG A 42 -12.03 -33.32 -59.84
N ALA A 43 -12.27 -33.59 -58.56
CA ALA A 43 -11.54 -34.58 -57.79
C ALA A 43 -11.94 -36.01 -58.20
N LEU A 44 -13.20 -36.21 -58.54
CA LEU A 44 -13.72 -37.47 -59.09
C LEU A 44 -13.25 -37.73 -60.51
N THR A 45 -13.14 -36.71 -61.37
CA THR A 45 -12.51 -36.86 -62.69
C THR A 45 -11.06 -37.35 -62.55
N ARG A 46 -10.30 -36.76 -61.62
CA ARG A 46 -8.92 -37.18 -61.36
C ARG A 46 -8.87 -38.62 -60.84
N LEU A 47 -9.72 -38.96 -59.88
CA LEU A 47 -9.81 -40.33 -59.35
C LEU A 47 -10.16 -41.36 -60.43
N ALA A 48 -11.11 -41.06 -61.32
CA ALA A 48 -11.45 -41.93 -62.43
C ALA A 48 -10.24 -42.17 -63.36
N GLY A 49 -9.49 -41.11 -63.70
CA GLY A 49 -8.24 -41.25 -64.46
C GLY A 49 -7.15 -42.04 -63.71
N GLU A 50 -7.07 -41.88 -62.40
CA GLU A 50 -6.14 -42.65 -61.55
C GLU A 50 -6.48 -44.15 -61.54
N LEU A 51 -7.77 -44.51 -61.50
CA LEU A 51 -8.24 -45.91 -61.51
C LEU A 51 -8.12 -46.57 -62.88
N VAL A 52 -8.28 -45.80 -63.96
CA VAL A 52 -8.05 -46.30 -65.34
C VAL A 52 -6.55 -46.57 -65.56
N SER A 53 -5.70 -45.64 -65.15
CA SER A 53 -4.24 -45.80 -65.29
C SER A 53 -3.65 -46.85 -64.36
N ARG A 54 -4.28 -47.08 -63.19
CA ARG A 54 -3.80 -48.00 -62.15
C ARG A 54 -4.97 -48.79 -61.55
N PRO A 55 -5.33 -49.93 -62.16
CA PRO A 55 -6.48 -50.73 -61.72
C PRO A 55 -6.34 -51.33 -60.31
N ASP A 56 -5.11 -51.51 -59.83
CA ASP A 56 -4.80 -52.10 -58.52
C ASP A 56 -4.85 -51.09 -57.36
N LEU A 57 -5.06 -49.79 -57.64
CA LEU A 57 -4.93 -48.68 -56.67
C LEU A 57 -5.72 -48.87 -55.36
N LEU A 58 -6.87 -49.54 -55.44
CA LEU A 58 -7.78 -49.76 -54.31
C LEU A 58 -7.32 -50.87 -53.35
N VAL A 59 -6.42 -51.77 -53.80
CA VAL A 59 -6.04 -52.99 -53.09
C VAL A 59 -4.53 -53.11 -52.86
N SER A 60 -3.69 -52.48 -53.68
CA SER A 60 -2.23 -52.63 -53.59
C SER A 60 -1.59 -51.88 -52.42
N GLY A 61 -2.32 -50.96 -51.78
CA GLY A 61 -1.81 -50.18 -50.66
C GLY A 61 -0.65 -49.26 -51.06
N ARG A 62 -0.59 -48.82 -52.32
CA ARG A 62 0.46 -47.92 -52.80
C ARG A 62 0.45 -46.58 -52.05
N SER A 63 1.65 -46.01 -51.89
CA SER A 63 1.84 -44.77 -51.16
C SER A 63 1.42 -43.51 -51.94
N ASP A 64 1.18 -43.63 -53.24
CA ASP A 64 0.90 -42.52 -54.16
C ASP A 64 -0.60 -42.24 -54.35
N ALA A 65 -1.48 -42.93 -53.60
CA ALA A 65 -2.93 -42.75 -53.67
C ALA A 65 -3.35 -41.28 -53.38
N SER A 66 -4.20 -40.71 -54.23
CA SER A 66 -4.71 -39.34 -54.05
C SER A 66 -5.57 -39.20 -52.79
N PRO A 67 -5.75 -37.98 -52.25
CA PRO A 67 -6.60 -37.79 -51.06
C PRO A 67 -8.06 -38.23 -51.27
N THR A 68 -8.55 -38.18 -52.52
CA THR A 68 -9.87 -38.69 -52.90
C THR A 68 -9.92 -40.20 -52.87
N ALA A 69 -8.91 -40.89 -53.44
CA ALA A 69 -8.80 -42.36 -53.37
C ALA A 69 -8.73 -42.84 -51.91
N GLN A 70 -7.93 -42.16 -51.07
CA GLN A 70 -7.82 -42.50 -49.65
C GLN A 70 -9.14 -42.33 -48.88
N ARG A 71 -9.93 -41.30 -49.20
CA ARG A 71 -11.27 -41.10 -48.62
C ARG A 71 -12.23 -42.18 -49.05
N LEU A 72 -12.23 -42.54 -50.34
CA LEU A 72 -13.09 -43.59 -50.89
C LEU A 72 -12.78 -44.94 -50.23
N ILE A 73 -11.50 -45.33 -50.19
CA ILE A 73 -11.04 -46.56 -49.54
C ILE A 73 -11.45 -46.57 -48.07
N ARG A 74 -11.19 -45.47 -47.33
CA ARG A 74 -11.54 -45.37 -45.91
C ARG A 74 -13.05 -45.48 -45.67
N GLY A 75 -13.86 -44.81 -46.50
CA GLY A 75 -15.32 -44.81 -46.40
C GLY A 75 -15.92 -46.18 -46.66
N LEU A 76 -15.45 -46.88 -47.71
CA LEU A 76 -15.91 -48.23 -48.01
C LEU A 76 -15.43 -49.26 -46.98
N ARG A 77 -14.20 -49.14 -46.47
CA ARG A 77 -13.74 -49.99 -45.36
C ARG A 77 -14.56 -49.80 -44.09
N ALA A 78 -15.00 -48.57 -43.79
CA ALA A 78 -15.86 -48.30 -42.63
C ALA A 78 -17.24 -48.99 -42.75
N GLN A 79 -17.63 -49.40 -43.97
CA GLN A 79 -18.84 -50.17 -44.24
C GLN A 79 -18.59 -51.69 -44.23
N GLY A 80 -17.39 -52.15 -43.86
CA GLY A 80 -17.05 -53.58 -43.72
C GLY A 80 -16.26 -54.20 -44.89
N PHE A 81 -15.93 -53.44 -45.94
CA PHE A 81 -15.23 -53.96 -47.12
C PHE A 81 -13.70 -53.96 -46.93
N ASP A 82 -13.18 -54.93 -46.17
CA ASP A 82 -11.76 -54.99 -45.77
C ASP A 82 -10.78 -55.42 -46.86
N ARG A 83 -11.25 -55.93 -48.01
CA ARG A 83 -10.40 -56.19 -49.19
C ARG A 83 -9.74 -54.92 -49.74
N LEU A 84 -10.33 -53.75 -49.47
CA LEU A 84 -9.77 -52.46 -49.84
C LEU A 84 -8.64 -52.09 -48.88
N GLN A 85 -7.49 -51.68 -49.41
CA GLN A 85 -6.28 -51.47 -48.63
C GLN A 85 -5.97 -49.98 -48.50
N LEU A 86 -5.87 -49.48 -47.26
CA LEU A 86 -5.35 -48.13 -47.01
C LEU A 86 -3.91 -48.03 -47.51
N PRO A 87 -3.49 -46.88 -48.06
CA PRO A 87 -2.15 -46.72 -48.59
C PRO A 87 -1.09 -46.92 -47.49
N ARG A 88 0.01 -47.55 -47.86
CA ARG A 88 1.15 -47.80 -46.97
C ARG A 88 2.13 -46.64 -47.07
N CYS A 89 2.56 -46.13 -45.93
CA CYS A 89 3.56 -45.08 -45.86
C CYS A 89 4.84 -45.49 -46.61
N SER A 90 5.33 -44.65 -47.53
CA SER A 90 6.55 -44.95 -48.29
C SER A 90 7.81 -45.06 -47.44
N SER A 91 7.80 -44.54 -46.21
CA SER A 91 8.93 -44.64 -45.28
C SER A 91 8.82 -45.79 -44.28
N CYS A 92 7.64 -46.02 -43.69
CA CYS A 92 7.48 -46.99 -42.59
C CYS A 92 6.59 -48.19 -42.92
N GLY A 93 6.01 -48.27 -44.12
CA GLY A 93 5.22 -49.41 -44.61
C GLY A 93 3.85 -49.61 -43.95
N ARG A 94 3.51 -48.83 -42.92
CA ARG A 94 2.22 -48.93 -42.21
C ARG A 94 1.07 -48.40 -43.07
N ALA A 95 -0.02 -49.17 -43.13
CA ALA A 95 -1.25 -48.79 -43.81
C ALA A 95 -2.02 -47.76 -42.98
N MET A 96 -2.10 -46.52 -43.46
CA MET A 96 -2.76 -45.41 -42.75
C MET A 96 -3.05 -44.25 -43.71
N TRP A 97 -3.73 -43.22 -43.23
CA TRP A 97 -3.88 -41.99 -43.99
C TRP A 97 -2.52 -41.29 -44.21
N LEU A 98 -2.23 -40.86 -45.44
CA LEU A 98 -0.97 -40.24 -45.84
C LEU A 98 -1.18 -38.81 -46.34
N SER A 99 -0.76 -37.84 -45.52
CA SER A 99 -0.97 -36.41 -45.76
C SER A 99 0.18 -35.72 -46.51
N HIS A 100 1.38 -36.30 -46.52
CA HIS A 100 2.60 -35.59 -46.93
C HIS A 100 3.31 -36.30 -48.07
N ARG A 101 3.74 -35.55 -49.09
CA ARG A 101 4.54 -36.08 -50.20
C ARG A 101 5.97 -36.36 -49.74
N ASP A 102 6.57 -37.44 -50.22
CA ASP A 102 7.96 -37.82 -49.91
C ASP A 102 8.99 -37.24 -50.88
N GLY A 103 8.55 -36.56 -51.94
CA GLY A 103 9.41 -35.96 -52.97
C GLY A 103 9.92 -36.94 -54.04
N LYS A 104 9.60 -38.24 -53.93
CA LYS A 104 9.99 -39.32 -54.87
C LYS A 104 8.79 -39.94 -55.60
N GLY A 105 7.63 -39.28 -55.55
CA GLY A 105 6.40 -39.73 -56.19
C GLY A 105 5.41 -40.44 -55.26
N GLY A 106 5.77 -40.70 -54.00
CA GLY A 106 4.90 -41.31 -52.98
C GLY A 106 4.48 -40.35 -51.88
N LYS A 107 3.83 -40.89 -50.84
CA LYS A 107 3.46 -40.17 -49.62
C LYS A 107 3.91 -40.92 -48.37
N HIS A 108 4.22 -40.17 -47.32
CA HIS A 108 4.50 -40.69 -45.98
C HIS A 108 3.51 -40.14 -44.94
N CYS A 109 3.48 -40.79 -43.77
CA CYS A 109 2.60 -40.40 -42.67
C CYS A 109 3.13 -39.20 -41.89
N ASP A 110 2.26 -38.56 -41.09
CA ASP A 110 2.61 -37.41 -40.24
C ASP A 110 3.78 -37.68 -39.31
N LYS A 111 3.90 -38.90 -38.78
CA LYS A 111 5.03 -39.30 -37.93
C LYS A 111 6.34 -39.30 -38.71
N CYS A 112 6.39 -39.98 -39.85
CA CYS A 112 7.59 -40.00 -40.69
C CYS A 112 7.95 -38.61 -41.22
N ASN A 113 6.97 -37.77 -41.53
CA ASN A 113 7.21 -36.37 -41.88
C ASN A 113 7.84 -35.58 -40.73
N ARG A 114 7.37 -35.80 -39.50
CA ARG A 114 7.90 -35.16 -38.29
C ARG A 114 9.32 -35.64 -37.99
N ASP A 115 9.58 -36.94 -38.14
CA ASP A 115 10.90 -37.55 -37.94
C ASP A 115 11.90 -37.04 -38.99
N ALA A 116 11.48 -36.92 -40.26
CA ALA A 116 12.31 -36.35 -41.34
C ALA A 116 12.62 -34.86 -41.12
N ARG A 117 11.72 -34.10 -40.47
CA ARG A 117 11.93 -32.69 -40.12
C ARG A 117 12.79 -32.47 -38.87
N ASN A 118 12.86 -33.45 -37.98
CA ASN A 118 13.63 -33.40 -36.74
C ASN A 118 15.04 -34.00 -36.94
N ARG A 119 15.90 -33.30 -37.69
CA ARG A 119 17.31 -33.67 -37.91
C ARG A 119 18.06 -33.80 -36.57
N ALA A 120 19.13 -34.60 -36.51
CA ALA A 120 19.98 -34.67 -35.32
C ALA A 120 20.76 -33.35 -35.14
N CYS A 121 21.03 -32.96 -33.89
CA CYS A 121 21.86 -31.79 -33.60
C CYS A 121 23.33 -32.09 -33.94
N THR A 122 23.97 -31.32 -34.82
CA THR A 122 25.37 -31.55 -35.24
C THR A 122 26.38 -31.59 -34.08
N SER A 123 26.10 -30.91 -32.96
CA SER A 123 27.00 -30.90 -31.80
C SER A 123 26.73 -31.97 -30.74
N CYS A 124 25.52 -32.54 -30.64
CA CYS A 124 25.18 -33.45 -29.54
C CYS A 124 24.37 -34.67 -29.96
N ASP A 125 24.09 -34.81 -31.26
CA ASP A 125 23.34 -35.87 -31.94
C ASP A 125 21.92 -36.14 -31.42
N GLN A 126 21.46 -35.41 -30.41
CA GLN A 126 20.13 -35.55 -29.86
C GLN A 126 19.06 -34.97 -30.79
N ARG A 127 17.96 -35.72 -30.97
CA ARG A 127 16.75 -35.26 -31.65
C ARG A 127 15.81 -34.57 -30.66
N ARG A 128 15.61 -33.25 -30.77
CA ARG A 128 14.75 -32.47 -29.87
C ARG A 128 13.53 -31.89 -30.60
N PRO A 129 12.31 -32.02 -30.04
CA PRO A 129 11.16 -31.27 -30.52
C PRO A 129 11.32 -29.79 -30.17
N GLY A 130 11.00 -28.88 -31.10
CA GLY A 130 11.04 -27.43 -30.85
C GLY A 130 11.92 -26.60 -31.80
N GLY A 131 12.41 -27.19 -32.88
CA GLY A 131 13.13 -26.49 -33.95
C GLY A 131 14.64 -26.38 -33.71
N TYR A 132 15.39 -26.46 -34.81
CA TYR A 132 16.85 -26.31 -34.85
C TYR A 132 17.22 -24.93 -35.38
N ARG A 133 18.34 -24.39 -34.91
CA ARG A 133 18.96 -23.19 -35.48
C ARG A 133 20.06 -23.63 -36.44
N MET A 134 20.11 -23.01 -37.61
CA MET A 134 21.15 -23.31 -38.60
C MET A 134 22.38 -22.46 -38.30
N LEU A 135 23.54 -23.09 -38.30
CA LEU A 135 24.84 -22.44 -38.22
C LEU A 135 25.70 -23.07 -39.31
N ASP A 136 26.21 -22.27 -40.24
CA ASP A 136 26.98 -22.74 -41.41
C ASP A 136 26.26 -23.85 -42.20
N GLY A 137 24.93 -23.74 -42.33
CA GLY A 137 24.12 -24.75 -43.04
C GLY A 137 23.87 -26.05 -42.26
N GLN A 138 24.29 -26.14 -41.00
CA GLN A 138 24.13 -27.32 -40.14
C GLN A 138 23.13 -27.08 -38.98
N PRO A 139 22.29 -28.06 -38.60
CA PRO A 139 21.27 -27.90 -37.56
C PRO A 139 21.81 -28.09 -36.13
N PHE A 140 21.65 -27.07 -35.28
CA PHE A 140 22.00 -27.13 -33.86
C PHE A 140 20.76 -26.97 -32.97
N CYS A 141 20.69 -27.76 -31.89
CA CYS A 141 19.65 -27.57 -30.88
C CYS A 141 19.87 -26.24 -30.15
N ARG A 142 18.81 -25.64 -29.60
CA ARG A 142 18.87 -24.32 -28.94
C ARG A 142 20.00 -24.18 -27.91
N THR A 143 20.28 -25.25 -27.17
CA THR A 143 21.33 -25.27 -26.14
C THR A 143 22.72 -25.26 -26.74
N CYS A 144 22.99 -26.15 -27.71
CA CYS A 144 24.28 -26.20 -28.41
C CYS A 144 24.52 -24.93 -29.22
N PHE A 145 23.49 -24.42 -29.90
CA PHE A 145 23.56 -23.15 -30.63
C PHE A 145 24.01 -22.01 -29.71
N ARG A 146 23.37 -21.83 -28.55
CA ARG A 146 23.75 -20.76 -27.59
C ARG A 146 25.18 -20.89 -27.04
N ARG A 147 25.71 -22.12 -26.96
CA ARG A 147 27.07 -22.38 -26.46
C ARG A 147 28.14 -22.16 -27.53
N ASP A 148 27.80 -22.34 -28.81
CA ASP A 148 28.74 -22.17 -29.92
C ASP A 148 29.10 -20.68 -30.09
N PRO A 149 30.39 -20.29 -30.00
CA PRO A 149 30.81 -18.89 -30.16
C PRO A 149 30.41 -18.28 -31.51
N ARG A 150 30.33 -19.07 -32.59
CA ARG A 150 29.94 -18.61 -33.93
C ARG A 150 28.48 -18.15 -34.00
N SER A 151 27.65 -18.57 -33.04
CA SER A 151 26.27 -18.10 -32.92
C SER A 151 26.13 -16.68 -32.41
N ARG A 152 27.23 -16.06 -31.93
CA ARG A 152 27.23 -14.72 -31.35
C ARG A 152 27.64 -13.70 -32.40
N GLU A 153 26.72 -12.79 -32.68
CA GLU A 153 26.90 -11.73 -33.67
C GLU A 153 26.91 -10.36 -32.97
N THR A 154 27.55 -9.38 -33.60
CA THR A 154 27.61 -7.99 -33.13
C THR A 154 26.24 -7.34 -33.24
N CYS A 155 25.66 -6.93 -32.10
CA CYS A 155 24.35 -6.31 -32.10
C CYS A 155 24.37 -4.93 -32.78
N SER A 156 23.46 -4.69 -33.71
CA SER A 156 23.32 -3.40 -34.41
C SER A 156 22.90 -2.21 -33.52
N VAL A 157 22.42 -2.48 -32.29
CA VAL A 157 21.95 -1.44 -31.35
C VAL A 157 22.98 -1.13 -30.27
N CYS A 158 23.55 -2.16 -29.62
CA CYS A 158 24.49 -1.96 -28.50
C CYS A 158 25.94 -2.31 -28.84
N ALA A 159 26.24 -2.72 -30.07
CA ALA A 159 27.57 -3.18 -30.53
C ALA A 159 28.19 -4.38 -29.79
N GLU A 160 27.55 -4.89 -28.73
CA GLU A 160 27.99 -6.08 -28.00
C GLU A 160 27.71 -7.39 -28.76
N LYS A 161 28.59 -8.38 -28.63
CA LYS A 161 28.40 -9.73 -29.17
C LYS A 161 27.35 -10.49 -28.36
N GLY A 162 26.29 -10.97 -29.01
CA GLY A 162 25.23 -11.73 -28.35
C GLY A 162 24.46 -12.67 -29.28
N GLU A 163 23.60 -13.51 -28.70
CA GLU A 163 22.67 -14.36 -29.47
C GLU A 163 21.69 -13.44 -30.23
N PRO A 164 21.64 -13.50 -31.58
CA PRO A 164 20.72 -12.71 -32.38
C PRO A 164 19.28 -13.18 -32.11
N GLN A 165 18.48 -12.29 -31.53
CA GLN A 165 17.07 -12.53 -31.21
C GLN A 165 16.16 -12.20 -32.40
N ALA A 166 16.52 -11.17 -33.17
CA ALA A 166 15.88 -10.77 -34.41
C ALA A 166 16.92 -10.20 -35.38
N ARG A 167 16.60 -10.18 -36.67
CA ARG A 167 17.37 -9.49 -37.70
C ARG A 167 16.50 -8.38 -38.27
N ILE A 168 17.03 -7.16 -38.31
CA ILE A 168 16.44 -6.00 -38.97
C ILE A 168 17.37 -5.55 -40.10
N ASP A 169 16.95 -4.58 -40.91
CA ASP A 169 17.75 -4.07 -42.03
C ASP A 169 19.13 -3.56 -41.59
N ALA A 170 19.22 -2.96 -40.40
CA ALA A 170 20.49 -2.50 -39.82
C ALA A 170 21.37 -3.63 -39.24
N GLY A 171 20.93 -4.89 -39.26
CA GLY A 171 21.68 -6.05 -38.77
C GLY A 171 21.02 -6.81 -37.60
N PRO A 172 21.75 -7.76 -36.98
CA PRO A 172 21.23 -8.60 -35.90
C PRO A 172 21.04 -7.81 -34.60
N ILE A 173 19.94 -8.04 -33.89
CA ILE A 173 19.66 -7.45 -32.57
C ILE A 173 19.74 -8.53 -31.49
N CYS A 174 20.52 -8.27 -30.43
CA CYS A 174 20.61 -9.19 -29.30
C CYS A 174 19.33 -9.22 -28.46
N ARG A 175 19.14 -10.28 -27.66
CA ARG A 175 17.96 -10.43 -26.79
C ARG A 175 17.72 -9.26 -25.81
N ARG A 176 18.79 -8.55 -25.40
CA ARG A 176 18.69 -7.42 -24.48
C ARG A 176 18.15 -6.15 -25.15
N CYS A 177 18.54 -5.93 -26.41
CA CYS A 177 18.12 -4.77 -27.20
C CYS A 177 16.82 -5.01 -27.98
N TYR A 178 16.46 -6.28 -28.19
CA TYR A 178 15.22 -6.62 -28.88
C TYR A 178 13.99 -6.20 -28.05
N SER A 179 13.19 -5.32 -28.63
CA SER A 179 11.84 -5.01 -28.16
C SER A 179 10.83 -5.59 -29.14
N ALA A 180 9.86 -6.35 -28.62
CA ALA A 180 8.79 -6.87 -29.45
C ALA A 180 7.99 -5.70 -30.07
N PRO A 181 7.52 -5.84 -31.33
CA PRO A 181 6.71 -4.80 -31.97
C PRO A 181 5.54 -4.37 -31.08
N PRO A 182 5.27 -3.06 -30.95
CA PRO A 182 4.10 -2.61 -30.23
C PRO A 182 2.85 -3.03 -31.00
N LEU A 183 1.96 -3.75 -30.32
CA LEU A 183 0.59 -3.96 -30.79
C LEU A 183 -0.38 -3.36 -29.79
N ILE A 184 -1.61 -3.13 -30.23
CA ILE A 184 -2.70 -2.71 -29.36
C ILE A 184 -3.00 -3.87 -28.41
N CYS A 185 -2.71 -3.69 -27.13
CA CYS A 185 -3.01 -4.69 -26.10
C CYS A 185 -4.52 -4.87 -25.97
N THR A 186 -5.02 -6.10 -26.06
CA THR A 186 -6.47 -6.37 -26.06
C THR A 186 -7.18 -5.87 -24.80
N LEU A 187 -6.49 -5.87 -23.65
CA LEU A 187 -7.08 -5.47 -22.37
C LEU A 187 -7.00 -3.98 -22.06
N CYS A 188 -5.82 -3.36 -22.22
CA CYS A 188 -5.68 -1.94 -21.87
C CYS A 188 -5.83 -1.00 -23.06
N ARG A 189 -5.99 -1.54 -24.29
CA ARG A 189 -6.11 -0.79 -25.55
C ARG A 189 -4.99 0.24 -25.80
N ARG A 190 -3.83 0.02 -25.19
CA ARG A 190 -2.63 0.86 -25.38
C ARG A 190 -1.64 0.12 -26.26
N GLU A 191 -0.98 0.85 -27.15
CA GLU A 191 0.15 0.35 -27.92
C GLU A 191 1.33 0.08 -26.98
N ARG A 192 1.71 -1.20 -26.88
CA ARG A 192 2.80 -1.65 -26.02
C ARG A 192 3.47 -2.88 -26.63
N PRO A 193 4.76 -3.12 -26.33
CA PRO A 193 5.43 -4.36 -26.71
C PRO A 193 4.62 -5.57 -26.24
N VAL A 194 4.37 -6.50 -27.18
CA VAL A 194 3.64 -7.74 -26.88
C VAL A 194 4.50 -8.63 -26.00
N ALA A 195 4.01 -8.95 -24.82
CA ALA A 195 4.67 -9.90 -23.92
C ALA A 195 4.29 -11.34 -24.21
N THR A 196 3.04 -11.57 -24.61
CA THR A 196 2.51 -12.89 -24.96
C THR A 196 1.27 -12.75 -25.83
N ARG A 197 0.97 -13.80 -26.60
CA ARG A 197 -0.33 -14.00 -27.24
C ARG A 197 -1.07 -15.09 -26.48
N ARG A 198 -2.26 -14.77 -25.96
CA ARG A 198 -3.14 -15.72 -25.28
C ARG A 198 -4.38 -15.86 -26.15
N ASP A 199 -4.62 -17.07 -26.64
CA ASP A 199 -5.74 -17.36 -27.54
C ASP A 199 -5.72 -16.40 -28.75
N ASP A 200 -4.52 -16.27 -29.34
CA ASP A 200 -4.13 -15.35 -30.42
C ASP A 200 -4.28 -13.84 -30.16
N GLN A 201 -4.73 -13.45 -28.96
CA GLN A 201 -4.87 -12.05 -28.56
C GLN A 201 -3.57 -11.48 -27.96
N PRO A 202 -3.06 -10.33 -28.43
CA PRO A 202 -1.82 -9.73 -27.93
C PRO A 202 -2.01 -9.05 -26.58
N LEU A 203 -1.16 -9.40 -25.62
CA LEU A 203 -1.15 -8.81 -24.28
C LEU A 203 0.18 -8.16 -23.94
N CYS A 204 0.12 -6.95 -23.38
CA CYS A 204 1.30 -6.34 -22.74
C CYS A 204 1.63 -7.04 -21.41
N MET A 205 2.89 -6.97 -20.97
CA MET A 205 3.36 -7.66 -19.74
C MET A 205 2.54 -7.30 -18.50
N LYS A 206 2.16 -6.02 -18.34
CA LYS A 206 1.35 -5.54 -17.22
C LYS A 206 -0.03 -6.22 -17.20
N CYS A 207 -0.70 -6.30 -18.35
CA CYS A 207 -2.02 -6.94 -18.45
C CYS A 207 -1.94 -8.44 -18.28
N TYR A 208 -0.91 -9.08 -18.87
CA TYR A 208 -0.65 -10.50 -18.68
C TYR A 208 -0.43 -10.87 -17.20
N GLN A 209 0.37 -10.09 -16.46
CA GLN A 209 0.57 -10.31 -15.04
C GLN A 209 -0.70 -10.03 -14.23
N ALA A 210 -1.44 -8.97 -14.56
CA ALA A 210 -2.66 -8.61 -13.86
C ALA A 210 -3.74 -9.68 -14.02
N LEU A 211 -3.90 -10.30 -15.19
CA LEU A 211 -4.85 -11.41 -15.39
C LEU A 211 -4.61 -12.57 -14.42
N ARG A 212 -3.34 -12.86 -14.12
CA ARG A 212 -2.94 -14.01 -13.30
C ARG A 212 -2.83 -13.71 -11.82
N ARG A 213 -2.89 -12.44 -11.43
CA ARG A 213 -2.54 -12.01 -10.06
C ARG A 213 -3.52 -11.03 -9.44
N THR A 214 -4.35 -10.38 -10.23
CA THR A 214 -5.28 -9.35 -9.77
C THR A 214 -6.72 -9.81 -10.02
N PRO A 215 -7.50 -10.01 -8.94
CA PRO A 215 -8.91 -10.39 -9.02
C PRO A 215 -9.70 -9.33 -9.77
N ARG A 216 -10.65 -9.79 -10.57
CA ARG A 216 -11.51 -8.97 -11.43
C ARG A 216 -12.83 -9.69 -11.66
N THR A 217 -13.84 -8.94 -12.09
CA THR A 217 -15.09 -9.52 -12.53
C THR A 217 -14.85 -10.43 -13.74
N CYS A 218 -15.29 -11.68 -13.64
CA CYS A 218 -15.25 -12.65 -14.73
C CYS A 218 -16.39 -12.36 -15.73
N SER A 219 -16.09 -12.26 -17.03
CA SER A 219 -17.12 -12.04 -18.06
C SER A 219 -18.10 -13.21 -18.20
N GLY A 220 -17.71 -14.43 -17.80
CA GLY A 220 -18.57 -15.62 -17.86
C GLY A 220 -19.57 -15.73 -16.69
N CYS A 221 -19.08 -15.80 -15.45
CA CYS A 221 -19.92 -15.99 -14.27
C CYS A 221 -20.24 -14.72 -13.45
N GLY A 222 -19.67 -13.56 -13.79
CA GLY A 222 -19.90 -12.30 -13.06
C GLY A 222 -19.16 -12.16 -11.72
N GLU A 223 -18.54 -13.24 -11.20
CA GLU A 223 -17.86 -13.19 -9.91
C GLU A 223 -16.49 -12.50 -9.96
N ARG A 224 -16.09 -11.86 -8.84
CA ARG A 224 -14.79 -11.21 -8.71
C ARG A 224 -13.71 -12.19 -8.25
N ARG A 225 -12.90 -12.68 -9.19
CA ARG A 225 -11.83 -13.66 -8.95
C ARG A 225 -10.67 -13.52 -9.93
N ILE A 226 -9.61 -14.31 -9.78
CA ILE A 226 -8.51 -14.37 -10.73
C ILE A 226 -9.03 -14.98 -12.02
N SER A 227 -8.98 -14.20 -13.09
CA SER A 227 -9.46 -14.56 -14.43
C SER A 227 -8.28 -14.59 -15.41
N PRO A 228 -7.54 -15.71 -15.50
CA PRO A 228 -6.29 -15.77 -16.24
C PRO A 228 -6.47 -16.04 -17.74
N HIS A 229 -7.69 -16.30 -18.20
CA HIS A 229 -8.06 -16.63 -19.58
C HIS A 229 -8.83 -15.48 -20.25
N LEU A 230 -8.94 -15.53 -21.58
CA LEU A 230 -9.68 -14.55 -22.38
C LEU A 230 -10.79 -15.22 -23.18
N SER A 231 -11.93 -14.55 -23.24
CA SER A 231 -13.04 -14.82 -24.16
C SER A 231 -13.26 -13.61 -25.06
N GLU A 232 -14.17 -13.73 -26.02
CA GLU A 232 -14.61 -12.59 -26.85
C GLU A 232 -15.19 -11.44 -26.00
N GLN A 233 -15.84 -11.78 -24.88
CA GLN A 233 -16.46 -10.84 -23.95
C GLN A 233 -15.48 -10.31 -22.87
N GLY A 234 -14.21 -10.73 -22.91
CA GLY A 234 -13.17 -10.31 -21.98
C GLY A 234 -12.66 -11.42 -21.04
N PRO A 235 -12.01 -11.05 -19.92
CA PRO A 235 -11.36 -12.00 -19.01
C PRO A 235 -12.32 -13.00 -18.38
N ILE A 236 -11.97 -14.29 -18.41
CA ILE A 236 -12.76 -15.36 -17.77
C ILE A 236 -11.92 -16.17 -16.76
N CYS A 237 -12.60 -16.71 -15.74
CA CYS A 237 -12.00 -17.56 -14.72
C CYS A 237 -11.71 -18.96 -15.27
N ALA A 238 -10.84 -19.71 -14.57
CA ALA A 238 -10.45 -21.06 -14.97
C ALA A 238 -11.65 -22.04 -15.10
N PRO A 239 -12.65 -22.02 -14.18
CA PRO A 239 -13.89 -22.79 -14.36
C PRO A 239 -14.66 -22.43 -15.64
N CYS A 240 -14.89 -21.13 -15.90
CA CYS A 240 -15.57 -20.70 -17.13
C CYS A 240 -14.79 -21.02 -18.41
N ALA A 241 -13.46 -21.16 -18.31
CA ALA A 241 -12.61 -21.59 -19.41
C ALA A 241 -12.56 -23.13 -19.58
N GLY A 242 -13.23 -23.90 -18.70
CA GLY A 242 -13.20 -25.37 -18.73
C GLY A 242 -11.83 -25.95 -18.38
N THR A 243 -11.07 -25.29 -17.51
CA THR A 243 -9.72 -25.72 -17.12
C THR A 243 -9.59 -26.01 -15.62
N ASP A 244 -8.90 -27.10 -15.28
CA ASP A 244 -8.67 -27.52 -13.88
C ASP A 244 -7.54 -26.73 -13.19
N ARG A 245 -6.89 -25.81 -13.91
CA ARG A 245 -5.78 -25.02 -13.35
C ARG A 245 -6.33 -23.89 -12.50
N SER A 246 -6.30 -24.07 -11.18
CA SER A 246 -6.73 -23.07 -10.21
C SER A 246 -6.11 -21.70 -10.49
N GLY A 247 -6.96 -20.69 -10.72
CA GLY A 247 -6.55 -19.28 -10.71
C GLY A 247 -6.24 -18.77 -9.29
N GLY A 248 -6.49 -19.58 -8.26
CA GLY A 248 -6.35 -19.22 -6.85
C GLY A 248 -4.95 -19.41 -6.27
N CYS A 249 -4.84 -19.01 -5.01
CA CYS A 249 -3.65 -19.18 -4.19
C CYS A 249 -3.34 -20.66 -3.95
N VAL A 250 -2.09 -21.09 -4.17
CA VAL A 250 -1.68 -22.49 -3.92
C VAL A 250 -1.77 -22.88 -2.44
N GLY A 251 -1.61 -21.92 -1.52
CA GLY A 251 -1.70 -22.17 -0.07
C GLY A 251 -3.14 -22.38 0.43
N CYS A 252 -4.03 -21.40 0.24
CA CYS A 252 -5.39 -21.42 0.78
C CYS A 252 -6.51 -21.64 -0.25
N GLY A 253 -6.18 -21.82 -1.53
CA GLY A 253 -7.16 -21.98 -2.63
C GLY A 253 -7.87 -20.69 -3.07
N ASP A 254 -7.80 -19.61 -2.30
CA ASP A 254 -8.53 -18.37 -2.56
C ASP A 254 -8.16 -17.72 -3.90
N ASP A 255 -9.17 -17.45 -4.72
CA ASP A 255 -9.07 -16.80 -6.03
C ASP A 255 -9.65 -15.37 -6.05
N GLN A 256 -10.17 -14.85 -4.95
CA GLN A 256 -10.68 -13.48 -4.81
C GLN A 256 -9.61 -12.52 -4.28
N ARG A 257 -8.46 -13.03 -3.83
CA ARG A 257 -7.32 -12.26 -3.32
C ARG A 257 -6.22 -12.07 -4.38
N ARG A 258 -5.48 -10.97 -4.23
CA ARG A 258 -4.33 -10.70 -5.07
C ARG A 258 -3.21 -11.70 -4.81
N LEU A 259 -2.61 -12.23 -5.89
CA LEU A 259 -1.49 -13.16 -5.82
C LEU A 259 -0.14 -12.44 -5.97
N ASN A 260 0.79 -12.85 -5.12
CA ASN A 260 2.16 -12.41 -5.02
C ASN A 260 3.10 -13.53 -5.50
N GLY A 261 3.02 -13.86 -6.79
CA GLY A 261 3.57 -15.09 -7.34
C GLY A 261 2.44 -16.09 -7.52
N ILE A 262 2.49 -17.20 -6.79
CA ILE A 262 1.45 -18.24 -6.74
C ILE A 262 0.71 -18.28 -5.38
N TYR A 263 1.06 -17.40 -4.43
CA TYR A 263 0.47 -17.31 -3.10
C TYR A 263 -0.20 -15.95 -2.89
N CYS A 264 -1.29 -15.89 -2.13
CA CYS A 264 -1.86 -14.64 -1.63
C CYS A 264 -0.97 -14.05 -0.52
N ALA A 265 -1.19 -12.78 -0.16
CA ALA A 265 -0.42 -12.13 0.90
C ALA A 265 -0.52 -12.87 2.25
N ARG A 266 -1.72 -13.33 2.64
CA ARG A 266 -1.93 -14.09 3.89
C ARG A 266 -1.06 -15.35 3.98
N CYS A 267 -0.97 -16.12 2.90
CA CYS A 267 -0.18 -17.36 2.89
C CYS A 267 1.34 -17.12 2.87
N ILE A 268 1.82 -16.01 2.28
CA ILE A 268 3.26 -15.77 2.16
C ILE A 268 3.88 -15.06 3.37
N ILE A 269 3.08 -14.29 4.12
CA ILE A 269 3.59 -13.43 5.21
C ILE A 269 4.19 -14.23 6.37
N PRO A 270 3.57 -15.31 6.91
CA PRO A 270 4.15 -16.03 8.03
C PRO A 270 5.59 -16.49 7.75
N GLY A 271 5.84 -17.11 6.60
CA GLY A 271 7.19 -17.51 6.20
C GLY A 271 8.14 -16.33 5.97
N LYS A 272 7.64 -15.20 5.44
CA LYS A 272 8.44 -13.98 5.26
C LYS A 272 8.79 -13.29 6.57
N LEU A 273 7.87 -13.23 7.53
CA LEU A 273 8.11 -12.70 8.86
C LEU A 273 9.06 -13.60 9.64
N ARG A 274 8.85 -14.92 9.60
CA ARG A 274 9.75 -15.88 10.23
C ARG A 274 11.18 -15.70 9.74
N SER A 275 11.37 -15.61 8.42
CA SER A 275 12.68 -15.33 7.82
C SER A 275 13.23 -13.94 8.20
N LEU A 276 12.38 -12.94 8.41
CA LEU A 276 12.78 -11.59 8.80
C LEU A 276 13.34 -11.57 10.23
N ILE A 277 12.71 -12.30 11.15
CA ILE A 277 13.10 -12.36 12.57
C ILE A 277 14.14 -13.45 12.85
N SER A 278 14.65 -14.14 11.83
CA SER A 278 15.70 -15.16 11.97
C SER A 278 17.10 -14.59 11.76
N ASP A 279 18.06 -15.18 12.47
CA ASP A 279 19.49 -14.93 12.30
C ASP A 279 20.05 -15.54 11.00
N GLY A 280 21.37 -15.40 10.78
CA GLY A 280 22.05 -15.96 9.61
C GLY A 280 22.04 -17.49 9.52
N GLN A 281 21.68 -18.20 10.60
CA GLN A 281 21.53 -19.65 10.67
C GLN A 281 20.05 -20.09 10.55
N GLY A 282 19.13 -19.14 10.33
CA GLY A 282 17.70 -19.39 10.21
C GLY A 282 16.97 -19.51 11.55
N ARG A 283 17.63 -19.27 12.69
CA ARG A 283 17.01 -19.38 14.03
C ARG A 283 16.26 -18.09 14.37
N PRO A 284 14.95 -18.13 14.67
CA PRO A 284 14.18 -16.95 15.01
C PRO A 284 14.56 -16.38 16.39
N HIS A 285 14.68 -15.05 16.48
CA HIS A 285 15.00 -14.35 17.71
C HIS A 285 13.79 -14.30 18.65
N ARG A 286 13.94 -14.81 19.89
CA ARG A 286 12.83 -14.98 20.85
C ARG A 286 12.05 -13.70 21.14
N GLN A 287 12.75 -12.59 21.38
CA GLN A 287 12.11 -11.31 21.69
C GLN A 287 11.27 -10.75 20.53
N LEU A 288 11.57 -11.12 19.28
CA LEU A 288 10.86 -10.63 18.08
C LEU A 288 9.63 -11.47 17.72
N PHE A 289 9.32 -12.54 18.45
CA PHE A 289 8.09 -13.30 18.21
C PHE A 289 6.83 -12.48 18.45
N ALA A 290 6.85 -11.60 19.44
CA ALA A 290 5.71 -10.74 19.73
C ALA A 290 5.39 -9.81 18.54
N LEU A 291 6.41 -9.37 17.80
CA LEU A 291 6.24 -8.62 16.55
C LEU A 291 5.58 -9.45 15.43
N GLU A 292 6.01 -10.70 15.26
CA GLU A 292 5.39 -11.60 14.29
C GLU A 292 3.92 -11.85 14.62
N GLN A 293 3.60 -12.15 15.88
CA GLN A 293 2.22 -12.36 16.34
C GLN A 293 1.37 -11.11 16.14
N TYR A 294 1.90 -9.94 16.51
CA TYR A 294 1.22 -8.66 16.33
C TYR A 294 0.87 -8.38 14.86
N LEU A 295 1.83 -8.60 13.94
CA LEU A 295 1.62 -8.36 12.51
C LEU A 295 0.73 -9.41 11.83
N LEU A 296 0.54 -10.58 12.45
CA LEU A 296 -0.34 -11.64 11.95
C LEU A 296 -1.77 -11.57 12.53
N ARG A 297 -2.04 -10.68 13.51
CA ARG A 297 -3.35 -10.56 14.19
C ARG A 297 -4.48 -10.16 13.23
N ASP A 298 -4.22 -9.26 12.29
CA ASP A 298 -5.19 -8.77 11.31
C ASP A 298 -4.88 -9.29 9.91
N GLU A 299 -5.64 -10.29 9.50
CA GLU A 299 -5.48 -10.94 8.20
C GLU A 299 -5.85 -10.04 7.01
N GLU A 300 -6.66 -8.99 7.21
CA GLU A 300 -7.04 -8.05 6.15
C GLU A 300 -5.88 -7.13 5.78
N ASN A 301 -4.96 -6.88 6.72
CA ASN A 301 -3.78 -6.04 6.51
C ASN A 301 -2.60 -6.76 5.85
N ALA A 302 -2.76 -8.02 5.45
CA ALA A 302 -1.70 -8.83 4.87
C ALA A 302 -0.94 -8.13 3.72
N GLU A 303 -1.64 -7.51 2.77
CA GLU A 303 -0.97 -6.82 1.65
C GLU A 303 -0.11 -5.62 2.11
N ALA A 304 -0.57 -4.88 3.13
CA ALA A 304 0.17 -3.75 3.70
C ALA A 304 1.44 -4.25 4.42
N VAL A 305 1.33 -5.31 5.22
CA VAL A 305 2.45 -5.95 5.91
C VAL A 305 3.47 -6.49 4.89
N LEU A 306 3.02 -7.23 3.87
CA LEU A 306 3.90 -7.75 2.83
C LEU A 306 4.61 -6.63 2.05
N SER A 307 3.89 -5.55 1.75
CA SER A 307 4.47 -4.36 1.12
C SER A 307 5.53 -3.71 2.01
N TRP A 308 5.27 -3.59 3.32
CA TRP A 308 6.23 -3.07 4.30
C TRP A 308 7.49 -3.94 4.37
N ILE A 309 7.37 -5.26 4.50
CA ILE A 309 8.52 -6.20 4.51
C ILE A 309 9.37 -6.03 3.25
N ARG A 310 8.75 -5.83 2.08
CA ARG A 310 9.48 -5.75 0.81
C ARG A 310 10.13 -4.39 0.53
N ARG A 311 9.52 -3.31 1.00
CA ARG A 311 9.88 -1.94 0.57
C ARG A 311 10.49 -1.08 1.67
N SER A 312 10.21 -1.39 2.93
CA SER A 312 10.64 -0.57 4.04
C SER A 312 12.11 -0.84 4.38
N PRO A 313 12.97 0.18 4.51
CA PRO A 313 14.32 -0.01 5.05
C PRO A 313 14.29 -0.54 6.49
N MET A 314 13.20 -0.28 7.23
CA MET A 314 13.04 -0.75 8.61
C MET A 314 12.90 -2.27 8.73
N SER A 315 12.49 -2.95 7.64
CA SER A 315 12.50 -4.42 7.62
C SER A 315 13.92 -4.96 7.77
N ARG A 316 14.91 -4.32 7.15
CA ARG A 316 16.33 -4.68 7.29
C ARG A 316 16.82 -4.45 8.71
N VAL A 317 16.42 -3.34 9.34
CA VAL A 317 16.75 -3.07 10.75
C VAL A 317 16.20 -4.16 11.68
N VAL A 318 14.97 -4.65 11.44
CA VAL A 318 14.43 -5.78 12.21
C VAL A 318 15.25 -7.06 12.00
N HIS A 319 15.73 -7.30 10.77
CA HIS A 319 16.63 -8.42 10.51
C HIS A 319 18.02 -8.23 11.16
N ASP A 320 18.57 -7.01 11.16
CA ASP A 320 19.82 -6.68 11.84
C ASP A 320 19.69 -6.87 13.35
N MET A 321 18.53 -6.52 13.92
CA MET A 321 18.16 -6.82 15.29
C MET A 321 18.10 -8.33 15.56
N ALA A 322 17.44 -9.10 14.70
CA ALA A 322 17.36 -10.55 14.81
C ALA A 322 18.73 -11.23 14.75
N ALA A 323 19.64 -10.70 13.92
CA ALA A 323 20.99 -11.20 13.73
C ALA A 323 22.00 -10.64 14.77
N GLY A 324 21.55 -9.84 15.74
CA GLY A 324 22.42 -9.26 16.78
C GLY A 324 23.36 -8.15 16.31
N ARG A 325 23.21 -7.65 15.08
CA ARG A 325 24.00 -6.51 14.55
C ARG A 325 23.51 -5.16 15.09
N THR A 326 22.28 -5.08 15.54
CA THR A 326 21.67 -3.88 16.11
C THR A 326 20.95 -4.24 17.40
N PRO A 327 21.14 -3.51 18.51
CA PRO A 327 20.40 -3.79 19.75
C PRO A 327 18.88 -3.63 19.56
N ILE A 328 18.09 -4.53 20.14
CA ILE A 328 16.63 -4.40 20.18
C ILE A 328 16.27 -3.35 21.24
N SER A 329 16.21 -2.08 20.84
CA SER A 329 15.88 -0.97 21.73
C SER A 329 15.31 0.22 20.96
N LEU A 330 14.53 1.06 21.64
CA LEU A 330 14.08 2.34 21.07
C LEU A 330 15.25 3.28 20.78
N ARG A 331 16.33 3.20 21.56
CA ARG A 331 17.52 4.03 21.36
C ARG A 331 18.22 3.74 20.03
N ALA A 332 18.41 2.46 19.69
CA ALA A 332 18.95 2.08 18.38
C ALA A 332 18.08 2.59 17.23
N VAL A 333 16.75 2.62 17.39
CA VAL A 333 15.83 3.20 16.40
C VAL A 333 15.91 4.73 16.35
N ALA A 334 16.20 5.39 17.47
CA ALA A 334 16.33 6.85 17.57
C ALA A 334 17.64 7.38 16.94
N GLU A 335 18.68 6.54 16.88
CA GLU A 335 19.95 6.84 16.20
C GLU A 335 19.82 6.81 14.66
N LEU A 336 18.78 6.15 14.13
CA LEU A 336 18.46 6.18 12.70
C LEU A 336 17.95 7.58 12.26
N PRO A 337 18.08 7.93 10.96
CA PRO A 337 17.51 9.16 10.43
C PRO A 337 16.05 9.35 10.83
N ALA A 338 15.73 10.55 11.31
CA ALA A 338 14.41 10.91 11.81
C ALA A 338 13.40 11.00 10.66
N THR A 339 12.80 9.86 10.32
CA THR A 339 11.83 9.73 9.23
C THR A 339 10.49 9.20 9.75
N GLY A 340 9.47 9.22 8.88
CA GLY A 340 8.20 8.56 9.12
C GLY A 340 8.38 7.06 9.41
N ALA A 341 9.33 6.42 8.73
CA ALA A 341 9.60 4.98 8.82
C ALA A 341 10.24 4.57 10.15
N SER A 342 11.26 5.28 10.64
CA SER A 342 11.86 4.97 11.95
C SER A 342 10.88 5.19 13.10
N GLY A 343 10.03 6.23 13.02
CA GLY A 343 8.95 6.40 13.99
C GLY A 343 7.84 5.34 13.89
N TYR A 344 7.59 4.78 12.70
CA TYR A 344 6.68 3.63 12.55
C TYR A 344 7.29 2.36 13.14
N LEU A 345 8.58 2.10 12.94
CA LEU A 345 9.27 0.96 13.56
C LEU A 345 9.22 1.06 15.09
N ALA A 346 9.52 2.23 15.67
CA ALA A 346 9.44 2.42 17.12
C ALA A 346 8.05 2.11 17.66
N ALA A 347 6.99 2.64 17.02
CA ALA A 347 5.61 2.34 17.39
C ALA A 347 5.33 0.83 17.29
N LEU A 348 5.74 0.21 16.19
CA LEU A 348 5.53 -1.21 15.96
C LEU A 348 6.21 -2.09 17.03
N LEU A 349 7.43 -1.75 17.46
CA LEU A 349 8.14 -2.47 18.53
C LEU A 349 7.47 -2.30 19.90
N MET A 350 6.94 -1.12 20.21
CA MET A 350 6.23 -0.85 21.47
C MET A 350 4.88 -1.57 21.50
N GLU A 351 4.07 -1.45 20.45
CA GLU A 351 2.73 -2.02 20.36
C GLU A 351 2.75 -3.55 20.29
N SER A 352 3.79 -4.12 19.68
CA SER A 352 4.01 -5.57 19.73
C SER A 352 4.57 -6.06 21.05
N GLY A 353 4.93 -5.19 22.00
CA GLY A 353 5.52 -5.57 23.28
C GLY A 353 6.98 -6.06 23.19
N VAL A 354 7.65 -5.88 22.05
CA VAL A 354 9.08 -6.21 21.91
C VAL A 354 9.93 -5.31 22.80
N VAL A 355 9.53 -4.04 22.97
CA VAL A 355 10.18 -3.07 23.85
C VAL A 355 9.14 -2.39 24.75
N PRO A 356 9.53 -1.88 25.93
CA PRO A 356 8.62 -1.13 26.79
C PRO A 356 8.03 0.11 26.10
N ILE A 357 6.80 0.47 26.48
CA ILE A 357 6.14 1.65 25.95
C ILE A 357 6.75 2.91 26.59
N GLU A 358 7.39 3.75 25.77
CA GLU A 358 8.03 4.99 26.19
C GLU A 358 7.76 6.13 25.22
N ASN A 359 7.97 7.38 25.67
CA ASN A 359 7.93 8.53 24.78
C ASN A 359 9.11 8.50 23.79
N PHE A 360 8.89 7.97 22.58
CA PHE A 360 9.95 7.86 21.57
C PHE A 360 10.53 9.23 21.15
N ASP A 361 9.75 10.32 21.24
CA ASP A 361 10.26 11.66 20.96
C ASP A 361 11.21 12.14 22.08
N ARG A 362 11.02 11.69 23.34
CA ARG A 362 12.01 11.86 24.43
C ARG A 362 13.33 11.16 24.10
N VAL A 363 13.28 9.88 23.72
CA VAL A 363 14.47 9.09 23.37
C VAL A 363 15.23 9.75 22.20
N ARG A 364 14.51 10.30 21.22
CA ARG A 364 15.11 11.06 20.11
C ARG A 364 15.73 12.39 20.54
N LEU A 365 15.16 13.04 21.56
CA LEU A 365 15.75 14.24 22.14
C LEU A 365 17.07 13.88 22.82
N GLU A 366 17.07 12.88 23.70
CA GLU A 366 18.27 12.41 24.43
C GLU A 366 19.42 11.98 23.51
N VAL A 367 19.12 11.24 22.43
CA VAL A 367 20.13 10.85 21.43
C VAL A 367 20.69 12.09 20.73
N TRP A 368 19.83 13.04 20.36
CA TRP A 368 20.27 14.27 19.71
C TRP A 368 21.07 15.17 20.65
N GLU A 369 20.65 15.33 21.91
CA GLU A 369 21.34 16.12 22.93
C GLU A 369 22.77 15.61 23.15
N ARG A 370 22.95 14.30 23.21
CA ARG A 370 24.27 13.67 23.33
C ARG A 370 25.22 14.06 22.20
N GLU A 371 24.75 14.01 20.96
CA GLU A 371 25.59 14.37 19.80
C GLU A 371 25.76 15.87 19.68
N PHE A 372 24.73 16.65 19.98
CA PHE A 372 24.78 18.12 19.95
C PHE A 372 25.72 18.69 21.02
N LEU A 373 25.69 18.18 22.25
CA LEU A 373 26.59 18.67 23.31
C LEU A 373 28.07 18.36 23.04
N LYS A 374 28.37 17.32 22.25
CA LYS A 374 29.75 17.03 21.80
C LYS A 374 30.30 18.06 20.81
N THR A 375 29.44 18.78 20.08
CA THR A 375 29.91 19.79 19.11
C THR A 375 30.36 21.08 19.79
N LEU A 376 29.96 21.31 21.05
CA LEU A 376 30.31 22.50 21.81
C LEU A 376 31.73 22.35 22.38
N VAL A 377 32.63 23.27 22.01
CA VAL A 377 34.05 23.22 22.43
C VAL A 377 34.22 23.59 23.91
N ASN A 378 33.55 24.65 24.34
CA ASN A 378 33.66 25.19 25.70
C ASN A 378 32.93 24.28 26.73
N PRO A 379 33.65 23.76 27.75
CA PRO A 379 33.07 22.85 28.74
C PRO A 379 32.02 23.50 29.65
N ASP A 380 32.14 24.80 29.93
CA ASP A 380 31.20 25.52 30.79
C ASP A 380 29.86 25.75 30.09
N ILE A 381 29.91 26.13 28.80
CA ILE A 381 28.72 26.20 27.93
C ILE A 381 28.02 24.85 27.90
N ARG A 382 28.79 23.77 27.68
CA ARG A 382 28.27 22.40 27.65
C ARG A 382 27.57 22.03 28.97
N ALA A 383 28.18 22.35 30.11
CA ALA A 383 27.64 22.04 31.43
C ALA A 383 26.33 22.79 31.73
N VAL A 384 26.27 24.10 31.44
CA VAL A 384 25.07 24.93 31.63
C VAL A 384 23.94 24.45 30.73
N LEU A 385 24.23 24.17 29.46
CA LEU A 385 23.21 23.73 28.51
C LEU A 385 22.68 22.34 28.84
N HIS A 386 23.55 21.40 29.25
CA HIS A 386 23.14 20.08 29.73
C HIS A 386 22.21 20.19 30.94
N ARG A 387 22.55 21.04 31.93
CA ARG A 387 21.70 21.27 33.12
C ARG A 387 20.33 21.84 32.73
N TYR A 388 20.31 22.84 31.84
CA TYR A 388 19.06 23.43 31.36
C TYR A 388 18.18 22.41 30.61
N ALA A 389 18.77 21.63 29.72
CA ALA A 389 18.07 20.58 28.97
C ALA A 389 17.45 19.56 29.94
N ALA A 390 18.24 19.04 30.88
CA ALA A 390 17.81 18.04 31.85
C ALA A 390 16.67 18.51 32.76
N TRP A 391 16.67 19.78 33.19
CA TRP A 391 15.73 20.26 34.22
C TRP A 391 14.51 20.98 33.65
N ILE A 392 14.59 21.55 32.46
CA ILE A 392 13.51 22.39 31.89
C ILE A 392 12.93 21.80 30.62
N VAL A 393 13.76 21.21 29.77
CA VAL A 393 13.34 20.72 28.45
C VAL A 393 12.85 19.27 28.54
N ASN A 394 13.67 18.38 29.09
CA ASN A 394 13.42 16.93 29.15
C ASN A 394 12.19 16.54 29.97
N PRO A 395 11.89 17.18 31.12
CA PRO A 395 10.68 16.87 31.90
C PRO A 395 9.38 17.12 31.14
N ARG A 396 9.40 17.93 30.08
CA ARG A 396 8.23 18.14 29.20
C ARG A 396 7.89 16.92 28.35
N PHE A 397 8.72 15.88 28.32
CA PHE A 397 8.44 14.61 27.62
C PHE A 397 8.26 13.45 28.60
N SER A 398 7.93 13.74 29.86
CA SER A 398 7.73 12.74 30.92
C SER A 398 6.46 11.88 30.73
N ASP A 399 5.45 12.42 30.05
CA ASP A 399 4.24 11.67 29.70
C ASP A 399 4.58 10.41 28.87
N LYS A 400 3.92 9.27 29.18
CA LYS A 400 4.02 8.05 28.37
C LYS A 400 3.53 8.33 26.93
N ALA A 401 4.15 7.71 25.93
CA ALA A 401 3.90 7.99 24.50
C ALA A 401 2.43 7.97 24.05
N HIS A 402 1.61 7.09 24.64
CA HIS A 402 0.20 6.94 24.30
C HIS A 402 -0.72 7.83 25.14
N LEU A 403 -0.20 8.58 26.13
CA LEU A 403 -0.97 9.48 27.00
C LEU A 403 -0.64 10.96 26.78
N SER A 404 0.46 11.25 26.07
CA SER A 404 0.87 12.63 25.80
C SER A 404 -0.24 13.40 25.09
N ARG A 405 -0.73 14.47 25.74
CA ARG A 405 -1.80 15.34 25.21
C ARG A 405 -1.26 16.36 24.19
N SER A 406 0.02 16.27 23.84
CA SER A 406 0.74 17.20 22.97
C SER A 406 1.29 16.55 21.71
N ASP A 407 1.43 17.36 20.66
CA ASP A 407 2.18 16.99 19.47
C ASP A 407 3.70 16.98 19.78
N ASP A 408 4.16 15.86 20.35
CA ASP A 408 5.54 15.70 20.80
C ASP A 408 6.54 15.73 19.65
N SER A 409 6.14 15.35 18.44
CA SER A 409 6.99 15.49 17.25
C SER A 409 7.24 16.97 16.93
N ARG A 410 6.22 17.83 17.05
CA ARG A 410 6.40 19.28 16.93
C ARG A 410 7.22 19.84 18.10
N ARG A 411 6.94 19.38 19.33
CA ARG A 411 7.68 19.79 20.54
C ARG A 411 9.16 19.46 20.41
N LEU A 412 9.51 18.27 19.93
CA LEU A 412 10.89 17.84 19.69
C LEU A 412 11.62 18.83 18.77
N GLY A 413 11.02 19.18 17.63
CA GLY A 413 11.61 20.16 16.71
C GLY A 413 11.82 21.54 17.35
N ALA A 414 10.84 22.02 18.12
CA ALA A 414 10.94 23.30 18.83
C ALA A 414 12.00 23.28 19.94
N SER A 415 12.10 22.18 20.70
CA SER A 415 13.10 22.00 21.75
C SER A 415 14.53 22.01 21.18
N LYS A 416 14.76 21.32 20.06
CA LYS A 416 16.06 21.34 19.38
C LYS A 416 16.44 22.74 18.92
N ALA A 417 15.51 23.43 18.25
CA ALA A 417 15.74 24.80 17.80
C ALA A 417 16.01 25.76 18.97
N HIS A 418 15.30 25.59 20.09
CA HIS A 418 15.51 26.37 21.31
C HIS A 418 16.89 26.12 21.92
N LEU A 419 17.29 24.86 22.09
CA LEU A 419 18.61 24.51 22.63
C LEU A 419 19.76 24.99 21.73
N THR A 420 19.59 24.91 20.40
CA THR A 420 20.54 25.51 19.45
C THR A 420 20.63 27.03 19.61
N ALA A 421 19.50 27.73 19.72
CA ALA A 421 19.50 29.18 19.92
C ALA A 421 20.17 29.59 21.25
N VAL A 422 19.99 28.81 22.31
CA VAL A 422 20.68 29.03 23.59
C VAL A 422 22.19 28.82 23.44
N ALA A 423 22.62 27.76 22.76
CA ALA A 423 24.04 27.53 22.49
C ALA A 423 24.65 28.68 21.67
N GLU A 424 23.97 29.13 20.61
CA GLU A 424 24.40 30.28 19.80
C GLU A 424 24.50 31.59 20.60
N LEU A 425 23.64 31.79 21.62
CA LEU A 425 23.78 32.91 22.54
C LEU A 425 25.07 32.77 23.36
N LEU A 426 25.26 31.61 24.00
CA LEU A 426 26.40 31.37 24.89
C LEU A 426 27.74 31.46 24.15
N GLU A 427 27.83 30.90 22.95
CA GLU A 427 29.03 31.00 22.10
C GLU A 427 29.26 32.44 21.62
N ALA A 428 28.20 33.22 21.35
CA ALA A 428 28.34 34.63 20.99
C ALA A 428 28.82 35.51 22.15
N LEU A 429 28.49 35.14 23.40
CA LEU A 429 29.04 35.80 24.59
C LEU A 429 30.50 35.42 24.78
N ASP A 430 30.82 34.13 24.70
CA ASP A 430 32.18 33.59 24.85
C ASP A 430 33.14 34.19 23.81
N ALA A 431 32.69 34.36 22.56
CA ALA A 431 33.45 35.01 21.50
C ALA A 431 33.79 36.49 21.78
N GLN A 432 33.03 37.15 22.67
CA GLN A 432 33.29 38.52 23.14
C GLN A 432 34.08 38.54 24.46
N GLY A 433 34.51 37.38 24.97
CA GLY A 433 35.12 37.24 26.29
C GLY A 433 34.14 37.51 27.44
N LEU A 434 32.84 37.36 27.18
CA LEU A 434 31.78 37.53 28.17
C LEU A 434 31.18 36.18 28.55
N ASP A 435 30.68 36.09 29.77
CA ASP A 435 29.87 34.96 30.25
C ASP A 435 28.51 35.44 30.76
N LEU A 436 27.67 34.49 31.21
CA LEU A 436 26.34 34.80 31.75
C LEU A 436 26.36 35.71 32.98
N GLY A 437 27.43 35.70 33.78
CA GLY A 437 27.56 36.48 34.99
C GLY A 437 28.05 37.91 34.74
N THR A 438 28.82 38.10 33.68
CA THR A 438 29.51 39.35 33.33
C THR A 438 28.85 40.13 32.20
N VAL A 439 28.01 39.48 31.38
CA VAL A 439 27.33 40.13 30.25
C VAL A 439 26.46 41.33 30.69
N PRO A 440 26.64 42.52 30.07
CA PRO A 440 25.77 43.66 30.30
C PRO A 440 24.36 43.45 29.73
N GLN A 441 23.34 43.97 30.41
CA GLN A 441 21.94 43.92 29.94
C GLN A 441 21.79 44.47 28.52
N ARG A 442 22.46 45.58 28.21
CA ARG A 442 22.43 46.23 26.90
C ARG A 442 22.90 45.30 25.78
N SER A 443 24.00 44.58 25.98
CA SER A 443 24.53 43.64 24.98
C SER A 443 23.56 42.50 24.69
N PHE A 444 22.85 42.02 25.73
CA PHE A 444 21.78 41.03 25.55
C PHE A 444 20.56 41.61 24.83
N ASP A 445 20.13 42.83 25.15
CA ASP A 445 19.02 43.50 24.48
C ASP A 445 19.32 43.71 22.98
N ASP A 446 20.53 44.18 22.65
CA ASP A 446 20.99 44.36 21.27
C ASP A 446 21.02 43.02 20.51
N TYR A 447 21.46 41.94 21.17
CA TYR A 447 21.40 40.58 20.62
C TYR A 447 19.96 40.14 20.32
N VAL A 448 19.03 40.39 21.24
CA VAL A 448 17.61 40.04 21.07
C VAL A 448 16.98 40.83 19.93
N VAL A 449 17.27 42.13 19.83
CA VAL A 449 16.79 43.00 18.74
C VAL A 449 17.30 42.48 17.39
N ALA A 450 18.60 42.21 17.28
CA ALA A 450 19.20 41.69 16.04
C ALA A 450 18.61 40.36 15.58
N ARG A 451 18.21 39.49 16.51
CA ARG A 451 17.61 38.16 16.22
C ARG A 451 16.08 38.17 16.16
N GLY A 452 15.42 39.29 16.46
CA GLY A 452 13.97 39.47 16.43
C GLY A 452 13.22 38.40 17.24
N ARG A 453 12.31 37.66 16.58
CA ARG A 453 11.50 36.62 17.23
C ARG A 453 12.35 35.53 17.90
N LYS A 454 13.43 35.09 17.26
CA LYS A 454 14.32 34.05 17.83
C LYS A 454 15.00 34.53 19.12
N GLY A 455 15.35 35.82 19.18
CA GLY A 455 15.87 36.44 20.40
C GLY A 455 14.85 36.39 21.55
N LYS A 456 13.59 36.73 21.27
CA LYS A 456 12.49 36.63 22.27
C LYS A 456 12.22 35.21 22.76
N GLU A 457 12.54 34.19 21.96
CA GLU A 457 12.38 32.78 22.36
C GLU A 457 13.41 32.35 23.41
N LEU A 458 14.46 33.15 23.69
CA LEU A 458 15.46 32.89 24.74
C LEU A 458 14.96 33.20 26.16
N THR A 459 13.84 33.90 26.31
CA THR A 459 13.27 34.29 27.61
C THR A 459 13.16 33.15 28.63
N PRO A 460 12.68 31.93 28.29
CA PRO A 460 12.62 30.81 29.24
C PRO A 460 14.00 30.42 29.79
N PHE A 461 15.04 30.46 28.96
CA PHE A 461 16.41 30.16 29.39
C PHE A 461 16.94 31.25 30.32
N VAL A 462 16.79 32.54 29.98
CA VAL A 462 17.27 33.64 30.81
C VAL A 462 16.57 33.67 32.17
N ARG A 463 15.25 33.42 32.21
CA ARG A 463 14.50 33.30 33.47
C ARG A 463 15.00 32.15 34.32
N TRP A 464 15.26 30.99 33.72
CA TRP A 464 15.84 29.85 34.43
C TRP A 464 17.26 30.18 34.93
N ALA A 465 18.14 30.69 34.08
CA ALA A 465 19.52 31.02 34.45
C ALA A 465 19.55 32.03 35.62
N ARG A 466 18.65 33.01 35.62
CA ARG A 466 18.47 33.94 36.72
C ARG A 466 17.97 33.25 37.99
N SER A 467 17.00 32.34 37.89
CA SER A 467 16.52 31.55 39.04
C SER A 467 17.62 30.68 39.66
N GLN A 468 18.62 30.29 38.85
CA GLN A 468 19.81 29.55 39.26
C GLN A 468 20.98 30.46 39.66
N GLN A 469 20.77 31.78 39.76
CA GLN A 469 21.79 32.78 40.08
C GLN A 469 23.00 32.82 39.12
N LEU A 470 22.85 32.30 37.89
CA LEU A 470 23.91 32.28 36.88
C LEU A 470 24.04 33.60 36.10
N THR A 471 23.04 34.48 36.19
CA THR A 471 23.01 35.75 35.46
C THR A 471 22.18 36.82 36.17
N ARG A 472 22.51 38.09 35.90
CA ARG A 472 21.72 39.27 36.32
C ARG A 472 20.77 39.77 35.23
N LEU A 473 20.80 39.16 34.04
CA LEU A 473 19.97 39.55 32.90
C LEU A 473 18.46 39.51 33.22
N ARG A 474 17.72 40.42 32.60
CA ARG A 474 16.26 40.48 32.62
C ARG A 474 15.74 40.19 31.21
N SER A 475 14.70 39.37 31.11
CA SER A 475 14.02 39.09 29.84
C SER A 475 12.51 39.12 30.05
N GLU A 476 11.92 40.25 29.64
CA GLU A 476 10.49 40.56 29.78
C GLU A 476 9.89 40.99 28.44
N TYR A 477 10.30 40.34 27.35
CA TYR A 477 9.69 40.62 26.05
C TYR A 477 8.31 39.97 25.98
N LEU A 478 7.27 40.80 25.88
CA LEU A 478 5.93 40.34 25.55
C LEU A 478 6.00 39.51 24.25
N GLN A 479 5.55 38.26 24.33
CA GLN A 479 5.26 37.45 23.16
C GLN A 479 4.35 38.27 22.26
N SER A 480 4.75 38.48 21.00
CA SER A 480 3.96 39.28 20.05
C SER A 480 2.49 38.86 20.13
N SER A 481 1.59 39.83 20.39
CA SER A 481 0.16 39.57 20.34
C SER A 481 -0.15 38.81 19.06
N PRO A 482 -1.03 37.79 19.08
CA PRO A 482 -1.48 37.18 17.85
C PRO A 482 -2.13 38.30 17.04
N GLY A 483 -1.42 38.83 16.06
CA GLY A 483 -2.01 39.64 15.01
C GLY A 483 -3.05 38.74 14.38
N ALA A 484 -4.31 38.90 14.79
CA ALA A 484 -5.42 38.20 14.19
C ALA A 484 -5.42 38.69 12.75
N PRO A 485 -5.21 37.81 11.74
CA PRO A 485 -5.46 38.20 10.37
C PRO A 485 -6.90 38.70 10.32
N ALA A 486 -7.14 39.88 9.73
CA ALA A 486 -8.48 40.37 9.48
C ALA A 486 -9.19 39.37 8.56
N LEU A 487 -9.95 38.45 9.16
CA LEU A 487 -10.76 37.46 8.46
C LEU A 487 -12.22 37.90 8.62
N SER A 488 -12.93 38.05 7.51
CA SER A 488 -14.36 38.34 7.58
C SER A 488 -15.12 37.15 8.15
N GLU A 489 -16.22 37.45 8.85
CA GLU A 489 -17.13 36.42 9.35
C GLU A 489 -17.73 35.59 8.21
N ASP A 490 -18.01 36.21 7.06
CA ASP A 490 -18.48 35.53 5.86
C ASP A 490 -17.48 34.48 5.35
N GLN A 491 -16.18 34.84 5.30
CA GLN A 491 -15.15 33.90 4.85
C GLN A 491 -14.98 32.74 5.84
N ARG A 492 -15.12 33.01 7.14
CA ARG A 492 -15.11 31.98 8.20
C ARG A 492 -16.26 31.00 8.01
N TRP A 493 -17.49 31.49 7.83
CA TRP A 493 -18.67 30.65 7.61
C TRP A 493 -18.66 29.94 6.24
N ALA A 494 -18.06 30.55 5.22
CA ALA A 494 -17.82 29.87 3.94
C ALA A 494 -16.93 28.64 4.12
N TRP A 495 -15.87 28.71 4.93
CA TRP A 495 -15.06 27.52 5.25
C TRP A 495 -15.82 26.48 6.08
N VAL A 496 -16.69 26.89 7.01
CA VAL A 496 -17.55 25.95 7.74
C VAL A 496 -18.46 25.19 6.77
N LYS A 497 -19.14 25.90 5.86
CA LYS A 497 -20.00 25.29 4.83
C LYS A 497 -19.21 24.35 3.91
N ASP A 498 -18.01 24.74 3.49
CA ASP A 498 -17.13 23.90 2.68
C ASP A 498 -16.77 22.59 3.42
N LEU A 499 -16.30 22.67 4.67
CA LEU A 499 -15.89 21.50 5.45
C LEU A 499 -17.04 20.54 5.80
N LEU A 500 -18.25 21.06 5.95
CA LEU A 500 -19.44 20.23 6.14
C LEU A 500 -19.77 19.38 4.90
N ASN A 501 -19.43 19.86 3.70
CA ASN A 501 -19.82 19.22 2.42
C ASN A 501 -18.65 18.59 1.63
N ALA A 502 -17.42 18.69 2.12
CA ALA A 502 -16.21 18.23 1.40
C ALA A 502 -15.99 16.71 1.49
N ASP A 503 -16.72 15.93 0.69
CA ASP A 503 -16.58 14.45 0.67
C ASP A 503 -15.27 13.96 0.04
N ASP A 504 -14.58 14.83 -0.71
CA ASP A 504 -13.23 14.59 -1.22
C ASP A 504 -12.13 14.71 -0.14
N LEU A 505 -12.46 15.31 1.01
CA LEU A 505 -11.54 15.52 2.11
C LEU A 505 -11.67 14.41 3.16
N GLY A 506 -10.52 13.96 3.69
CA GLY A 506 -10.51 12.98 4.77
C GLY A 506 -11.30 13.47 5.99
N ILE A 507 -12.14 12.60 6.54
CA ILE A 507 -13.07 12.90 7.65
C ILE A 507 -12.37 13.55 8.87
N ALA A 508 -11.15 13.11 9.19
CA ALA A 508 -10.35 13.69 10.27
C ALA A 508 -10.02 15.18 10.05
N SER A 509 -9.67 15.58 8.81
CA SER A 509 -9.40 16.99 8.48
C SER A 509 -10.68 17.83 8.51
N ARG A 510 -11.83 17.27 8.08
CA ARG A 510 -13.13 17.95 8.18
C ARG A 510 -13.49 18.26 9.62
N VAL A 511 -13.54 17.23 10.47
CA VAL A 511 -13.91 17.36 11.88
C VAL A 511 -12.94 18.28 12.62
N GLY A 512 -11.63 18.05 12.51
CA GLY A 512 -10.65 18.88 13.22
C GLY A 512 -10.63 20.33 12.74
N GLY A 513 -10.82 20.57 11.44
CA GLY A 513 -10.97 21.91 10.88
C GLY A 513 -12.20 22.63 11.43
N LEU A 514 -13.35 21.95 11.49
CA LEU A 514 -14.59 22.49 12.06
C LEU A 514 -14.42 22.83 13.54
N LEU A 515 -13.83 21.93 14.34
CA LEU A 515 -13.58 22.21 15.75
C LEU A 515 -12.71 23.46 15.96
N MET A 516 -11.73 23.68 15.09
CA MET A 516 -10.86 24.86 15.16
C MET A 516 -11.56 26.15 14.72
N ILE A 517 -12.39 26.11 13.66
CA ILE A 517 -13.04 27.29 13.06
C ILE A 517 -14.33 27.70 13.81
N VAL A 518 -14.98 26.75 14.48
CA VAL A 518 -16.21 26.99 15.25
C VAL A 518 -15.89 27.25 16.73
N TYR A 519 -15.14 26.35 17.37
CA TYR A 519 -14.87 26.42 18.81
C TYR A 519 -13.53 27.05 19.16
N GLY A 520 -12.73 27.42 18.16
CA GLY A 520 -11.47 28.09 18.43
C GLY A 520 -10.49 27.24 19.26
N ILE A 521 -10.47 25.90 19.10
CA ILE A 521 -9.44 25.02 19.69
C ILE A 521 -8.18 24.93 18.80
N THR A 522 -7.05 24.49 19.38
CA THR A 522 -5.77 24.48 18.63
C THR A 522 -5.69 23.18 17.83
N ALA A 523 -4.90 23.16 16.76
CA ALA A 523 -4.64 21.91 16.03
C ALA A 523 -4.09 20.83 16.98
N THR A 524 -3.18 21.20 17.88
CA THR A 524 -2.61 20.29 18.88
C THR A 524 -3.69 19.68 19.78
N ARG A 525 -4.61 20.51 20.29
CA ARG A 525 -5.70 20.03 21.15
C ARG A 525 -6.74 19.25 20.38
N SER A 526 -7.03 19.62 19.14
CA SER A 526 -7.96 18.87 18.29
C SER A 526 -7.46 17.44 18.07
N VAL A 527 -6.19 17.26 17.71
CA VAL A 527 -5.69 15.91 17.45
C VAL A 527 -5.55 15.08 18.72
N SER A 528 -5.32 15.68 19.89
CA SER A 528 -5.21 14.98 21.17
C SER A 528 -6.54 14.78 21.90
N ILE A 529 -7.68 14.88 21.21
CA ILE A 529 -8.97 14.51 21.79
C ILE A 529 -9.04 12.99 21.92
N ARG A 530 -9.37 12.53 23.14
CA ARG A 530 -9.60 11.11 23.42
C ARG A 530 -11.02 10.70 23.03
N ARG A 531 -11.25 9.42 22.78
CA ARG A 531 -12.56 8.87 22.44
C ARG A 531 -13.58 9.02 23.56
N ASP A 532 -13.15 8.84 24.81
CA ASP A 532 -13.97 9.00 26.01
C ASP A 532 -14.37 10.46 26.29
N ALA A 533 -13.78 11.43 25.60
CA ALA A 533 -14.23 12.82 25.63
C ALA A 533 -15.49 13.06 24.80
N VAL A 534 -15.95 12.07 24.02
CA VAL A 534 -17.17 12.15 23.20
C VAL A 534 -18.26 11.29 23.83
N ASP A 535 -19.39 11.92 24.12
CA ASP A 535 -20.61 11.25 24.59
C ASP A 535 -21.67 11.27 23.47
N LEU A 536 -22.28 10.10 23.23
CA LEU A 536 -23.30 9.88 22.20
C LEU A 536 -24.69 9.61 22.80
N ALA A 537 -24.90 9.91 24.09
CA ALA A 537 -26.15 9.67 24.78
C ALA A 537 -27.34 10.48 24.22
N GLY A 538 -28.52 9.86 24.22
CA GLY A 538 -29.79 10.54 23.93
C GLY A 538 -29.92 11.09 22.50
N GLY A 539 -29.20 10.52 21.52
CA GLY A 539 -29.25 10.96 20.12
C GLY A 539 -28.47 12.25 19.83
N ARG A 540 -27.88 12.88 20.84
CA ARG A 540 -27.05 14.09 20.71
C ARG A 540 -25.58 13.72 20.77
N THR A 541 -24.71 14.52 20.15
CA THR A 541 -23.25 14.35 20.28
C THR A 541 -22.71 15.45 21.17
N ARG A 542 -22.12 15.09 22.30
CA ARG A 542 -21.43 16.02 23.19
C ARG A 542 -19.93 15.78 23.17
N ILE A 543 -19.14 16.84 23.28
CA ILE A 543 -17.69 16.77 23.34
C ILE A 543 -17.16 17.57 24.52
N THR A 544 -16.28 16.96 25.31
CA THR A 544 -15.65 17.60 26.46
C THR A 544 -14.28 18.13 26.05
N LEU A 545 -14.15 19.45 25.91
CA LEU A 545 -12.89 20.10 25.53
C LEU A 545 -12.15 20.67 26.75
N GLY A 546 -12.88 21.25 27.71
CA GLY A 546 -12.39 21.67 29.03
C GLY A 546 -12.94 20.79 30.15
N THR A 547 -13.63 21.40 31.11
CA THR A 547 -14.36 20.69 32.19
C THR A 547 -15.78 20.36 31.77
N ASP A 548 -16.42 21.28 31.05
CA ASP A 548 -17.84 21.21 30.77
C ASP A 548 -18.10 20.69 29.34
N PRO A 549 -19.06 19.76 29.15
CA PRO A 549 -19.36 19.21 27.84
C PRO A 549 -20.09 20.21 26.95
N ILE A 550 -19.72 20.25 25.67
CA ILE A 550 -20.35 21.08 24.64
C ILE A 550 -21.23 20.20 23.76
N GLU A 551 -22.50 20.56 23.62
CA GLU A 551 -23.40 19.94 22.65
C GLU A 551 -23.04 20.40 21.23
N LEU A 552 -22.71 19.45 20.36
CA LEU A 552 -22.34 19.73 18.97
C LEU A 552 -23.59 19.88 18.11
N PRO A 553 -23.62 20.85 17.17
CA PRO A 553 -24.62 20.89 16.12
C PRO A 553 -24.69 19.57 15.34
N ASP A 554 -25.90 19.14 14.97
CA ASP A 554 -26.14 17.81 14.38
C ASP A 554 -25.24 17.49 13.19
N ALA A 555 -25.00 18.46 12.31
CA ALA A 555 -24.12 18.30 11.14
C ALA A 555 -22.66 17.98 11.54
N ILE A 556 -22.15 18.61 12.61
CA ILE A 556 -20.81 18.32 13.13
C ILE A 556 -20.83 16.99 13.90
N GLY A 557 -21.88 16.75 14.69
CA GLY A 557 -22.07 15.52 15.44
C GLY A 557 -22.10 14.27 14.55
N ALA A 558 -22.74 14.35 13.38
CA ALA A 558 -22.75 13.28 12.38
C ALA A 558 -21.34 12.97 11.85
N LEU A 559 -20.54 14.00 11.55
CA LEU A 559 -19.15 13.81 11.10
C LEU A 559 -18.25 13.21 12.20
N VAL A 560 -18.47 13.56 13.48
CA VAL A 560 -17.77 12.94 14.61
C VAL A 560 -18.11 11.46 14.75
N ARG A 561 -19.39 11.09 14.62
CA ARG A 561 -19.82 9.68 14.62
C ARG A 561 -19.19 8.91 13.44
N GLN A 562 -19.23 9.49 12.24
CA GLN A 562 -18.57 8.92 11.07
C GLN A 562 -17.06 8.75 11.29
N LEU A 563 -16.38 9.70 11.94
CA LEU A 563 -14.97 9.60 12.28
C LEU A 563 -14.69 8.41 13.23
N ILE A 564 -15.56 8.18 14.20
CA ILE A 564 -15.47 7.04 15.13
C ILE A 564 -15.64 5.72 14.36
N ASP A 565 -16.58 5.64 13.42
CA ASP A 565 -16.88 4.43 12.65
C ASP A 565 -15.82 4.09 11.58
N THR A 566 -15.18 5.12 11.01
CA THR A 566 -14.21 5.02 9.90
C THR A 566 -12.78 4.69 10.38
N GLY A 567 -12.54 4.52 11.68
CA GLY A 567 -11.21 4.22 12.22
C GLY A 567 -10.53 3.00 11.56
N PRO A 568 -9.20 3.00 11.35
CA PRO A 568 -8.50 1.87 10.71
C PRO A 568 -8.63 0.56 11.51
N ALA A 569 -8.77 -0.58 10.83
CA ALA A 569 -9.06 -1.90 11.43
C ALA A 569 -8.09 -2.34 12.54
N LEU A 570 -6.78 -2.09 12.38
CA LEU A 570 -5.74 -2.34 13.40
C LEU A 570 -5.89 -1.49 14.68
N SER A 571 -6.74 -0.47 14.66
CA SER A 571 -6.92 0.54 15.70
C SER A 571 -8.37 0.59 16.22
N LYS A 572 -9.29 -0.21 15.65
CA LYS A 572 -10.72 -0.09 15.92
C LYS A 572 -11.06 -0.42 17.37
N THR A 573 -10.39 -1.40 17.97
CA THR A 573 -10.77 -1.93 19.28
C THR A 573 -9.98 -1.32 20.44
N ASP A 574 -8.74 -0.83 20.22
CA ASP A 574 -7.83 -0.49 21.33
C ASP A 574 -7.33 0.98 21.35
N SER A 575 -7.68 1.82 20.35
CA SER A 575 -7.19 3.22 20.35
C SER A 575 -8.06 4.15 21.19
N ILE A 576 -7.40 4.81 22.14
CA ILE A 576 -7.97 5.83 23.02
C ILE A 576 -8.21 7.19 22.33
N TRP A 577 -7.72 7.40 21.10
CA TRP A 577 -7.75 8.69 20.42
C TRP A 577 -8.94 8.82 19.46
N LEU A 578 -9.59 9.98 19.43
CA LEU A 578 -10.63 10.31 18.46
C LEU A 578 -10.04 10.47 17.05
N PHE A 579 -8.90 11.15 16.95
CA PHE A 579 -8.18 11.35 15.69
C PHE A 579 -7.02 10.36 15.59
N ASN A 580 -7.25 9.20 14.98
CA ASN A 580 -6.23 8.16 14.87
C ASN A 580 -5.10 8.54 13.91
N GLY A 581 -3.86 8.38 14.37
CA GLY A 581 -2.67 8.52 13.54
C GLY A 581 -2.42 7.29 12.67
N ARG A 582 -1.49 7.43 11.72
CA ARG A 582 -1.02 6.28 10.91
C ARG A 582 -0.16 5.28 11.71
N ARG A 583 0.27 5.67 12.91
CA ARG A 583 1.02 4.82 13.85
C ARG A 583 0.03 4.36 14.91
N ALA A 584 0.01 3.05 15.20
CA ALA A 584 -0.79 2.50 16.29
C ALA A 584 -0.45 3.21 17.61
N GLY A 585 -1.47 3.37 18.47
CA GLY A 585 -1.36 4.04 19.77
C GLY A 585 -1.17 5.56 19.76
N ARG A 586 -1.01 6.20 18.58
CA ARG A 586 -0.79 7.65 18.48
C ARG A 586 -1.93 8.38 17.79
N HIS A 587 -2.17 9.60 18.22
CA HIS A 587 -3.08 10.50 17.54
C HIS A 587 -2.52 11.00 16.19
N LEU A 588 -3.40 11.59 15.37
CA LEU A 588 -3.07 12.25 14.12
C LEU A 588 -2.08 13.40 14.36
N THR A 589 -1.12 13.63 13.47
CA THR A 589 -0.22 14.78 13.63
C THR A 589 -0.90 16.07 13.20
N THR A 590 -0.51 17.21 13.79
CA THR A 590 -1.06 18.52 13.37
C THR A 590 -0.79 18.82 11.89
N ALA A 591 0.35 18.36 11.37
CA ALA A 591 0.67 18.49 9.94
C ALA A 591 -0.26 17.66 9.05
N ALA A 592 -0.63 16.44 9.48
CA ALA A 592 -1.56 15.60 8.72
C ALA A 592 -2.99 16.14 8.75
N LEU A 593 -3.40 16.78 9.87
CA LEU A 593 -4.67 17.49 9.96
C LEU A 593 -4.68 18.72 9.03
N ASN A 594 -3.66 19.58 9.15
CA ASN A 594 -3.62 20.90 8.51
C ASN A 594 -3.25 20.86 7.03
N GLY A 595 -2.43 19.90 6.60
CA GLY A 595 -1.90 19.84 5.23
C GLY A 595 -2.98 19.85 4.14
N PRO A 596 -4.00 18.97 4.22
CA PRO A 596 -5.12 18.97 3.28
C PRO A 596 -5.91 20.29 3.29
N LEU A 597 -6.12 20.87 4.48
CA LEU A 597 -6.87 22.12 4.66
C LEU A 597 -6.14 23.33 4.08
N ALA A 598 -4.82 23.41 4.28
CA ALA A 598 -3.97 24.45 3.72
C ALA A 598 -3.94 24.40 2.18
N LYS A 599 -3.90 23.20 1.59
CA LYS A 599 -4.00 23.02 0.12
C LYS A 599 -5.33 23.48 -0.45
N ARG A 600 -6.39 23.47 0.35
CA ARG A 600 -7.73 23.97 0.01
C ARG A 600 -7.87 25.48 0.24
N GLY A 601 -6.79 26.17 0.66
CA GLY A 601 -6.80 27.61 0.94
C GLY A 601 -7.40 28.00 2.29
N ILE A 602 -7.69 27.03 3.17
CA ILE A 602 -8.29 27.30 4.48
C ILE A 602 -7.20 27.72 5.47
N ASN A 603 -7.25 28.98 5.92
CA ASN A 603 -6.34 29.49 6.94
C ASN A 603 -6.89 29.24 8.35
N LEU A 604 -6.59 28.05 8.88
CA LEU A 604 -7.04 27.63 10.21
C LEU A 604 -6.60 28.55 11.34
N ARG A 605 -5.45 29.21 11.23
CA ARG A 605 -4.97 30.14 12.27
C ARG A 605 -5.86 31.39 12.31
N ALA A 606 -6.16 31.95 11.13
CA ALA A 606 -7.09 33.07 11.02
C ALA A 606 -8.49 32.68 11.50
N GLY A 607 -9.00 31.53 11.05
CA GLY A 607 -10.31 31.02 11.46
C GLY A 607 -10.43 30.82 12.96
N ARG A 608 -9.41 30.23 13.62
CA ARG A 608 -9.35 30.09 15.07
C ARG A 608 -9.38 31.43 15.78
N SER A 609 -8.56 32.39 15.36
CA SER A 609 -8.50 33.71 16.00
C SER A 609 -9.85 34.42 15.89
N ALA A 610 -10.49 34.38 14.71
CA ALA A 610 -11.82 34.94 14.51
C ALA A 610 -12.89 34.24 15.38
N ALA A 611 -12.84 32.91 15.48
CA ALA A 611 -13.73 32.15 16.36
C ALA A 611 -13.60 32.56 17.82
N LEU A 612 -12.37 32.69 18.34
CA LEU A 612 -12.15 33.10 19.73
C LEU A 612 -12.52 34.55 19.99
N LEU A 613 -12.31 35.47 19.03
CA LEU A 613 -12.76 36.85 19.16
C LEU A 613 -14.28 36.95 19.24
N ASN A 614 -15.00 36.20 18.41
CA ASN A 614 -16.46 36.17 18.45
C ASN A 614 -16.97 35.48 19.73
N LEU A 615 -16.42 34.32 20.10
CA LEU A 615 -16.82 33.64 21.33
C LEU A 615 -16.53 34.48 22.59
N ALA A 616 -15.39 35.16 22.67
CA ALA A 616 -15.07 36.02 23.82
C ALA A 616 -15.92 37.30 23.88
N ARG A 617 -16.54 37.70 22.77
CA ARG A 617 -17.52 38.80 22.75
C ARG A 617 -18.84 38.39 23.40
N ASP A 618 -19.24 37.14 23.23
CA ASP A 618 -20.56 36.64 23.62
C ASP A 618 -20.52 35.80 24.91
N VAL A 619 -19.34 35.31 25.30
CA VAL A 619 -19.14 34.39 26.43
C VAL A 619 -18.07 34.93 27.39
N PRO A 620 -18.36 35.00 28.70
CA PRO A 620 -17.40 35.41 29.73
C PRO A 620 -16.15 34.53 29.79
N ALA A 621 -15.03 35.11 30.23
CA ALA A 621 -13.73 34.44 30.22
C ALA A 621 -13.68 33.13 31.04
N SER A 622 -14.37 33.06 32.18
CA SER A 622 -14.45 31.85 33.01
C SER A 622 -15.20 30.72 32.30
N VAL A 623 -16.39 31.00 31.77
CA VAL A 623 -17.18 30.01 31.00
C VAL A 623 -16.43 29.57 29.75
N LEU A 624 -15.73 30.48 29.07
CA LEU A 624 -14.90 30.15 27.92
C LEU A 624 -13.71 29.25 28.32
N SER A 625 -13.15 29.47 29.52
CA SER A 625 -12.10 28.62 30.11
C SER A 625 -12.63 27.22 30.40
N ASP A 626 -13.80 27.11 31.02
CA ASP A 626 -14.46 25.84 31.41
C ASP A 626 -14.89 25.03 30.18
N LEU A 627 -15.53 25.65 29.19
CA LEU A 627 -15.99 24.97 27.96
C LEU A 627 -14.80 24.58 27.07
N LEU A 628 -13.91 25.53 26.79
CA LEU A 628 -12.85 25.32 25.80
C LEU A 628 -11.57 24.79 26.40
N GLY A 629 -11.40 24.70 27.73
CA GLY A 629 -10.17 24.24 28.40
C GLY A 629 -8.93 25.10 28.08
N ILE A 630 -9.11 26.39 27.82
CA ILE A 630 -8.02 27.38 27.71
C ILE A 630 -7.76 27.98 29.10
N SER A 631 -6.55 28.49 29.38
CA SER A 631 -6.30 29.13 30.68
C SER A 631 -7.16 30.39 30.83
N ILE A 632 -7.53 30.71 32.07
CA ILE A 632 -8.29 31.93 32.38
C ILE A 632 -7.61 33.19 31.83
N TYR A 633 -6.29 33.30 32.01
CA TYR A 633 -5.49 34.39 31.44
C TYR A 633 -5.53 34.47 29.90
N ALA A 634 -5.66 33.32 29.22
CA ALA A 634 -5.79 33.32 27.76
C ALA A 634 -7.21 33.76 27.36
N ALA A 635 -8.24 33.33 28.09
CA ALA A 635 -9.62 33.75 27.85
C ALA A 635 -9.81 35.25 28.09
N GLU A 636 -9.29 35.79 29.20
CA GLU A 636 -9.29 37.24 29.50
C GLU A 636 -8.63 38.04 28.38
N ARG A 637 -7.47 37.58 27.90
CA ARG A 637 -6.76 38.24 26.79
C ARG A 637 -7.59 38.29 25.52
N TRP A 638 -8.32 37.23 25.17
CA TRP A 638 -9.24 37.25 24.03
C TRP A 638 -10.44 38.17 24.27
N GLY A 639 -10.93 38.25 25.52
CA GLY A 639 -11.93 39.23 25.94
C GLY A 639 -11.47 40.67 25.70
N SER A 640 -10.29 41.05 26.20
CA SER A 640 -9.72 42.38 26.00
C SER A 640 -9.52 42.71 24.51
N LEU A 641 -9.08 41.74 23.70
CA LEU A 641 -8.93 41.91 22.25
C LEU A 641 -10.26 42.04 21.50
N SER A 642 -11.35 41.50 22.05
CA SER A 642 -12.70 41.60 21.47
C SER A 642 -13.40 42.95 21.75
N GLY A 643 -12.81 43.78 22.62
CA GLY A 643 -13.30 45.13 22.94
C GLY A 643 -14.37 45.19 24.04
N ARG A 644 -14.56 44.14 24.86
CA ARG A 644 -15.42 44.18 26.05
C ARG A 644 -14.61 43.95 27.33
N ASP A 645 -14.98 44.67 28.38
CA ASP A 645 -14.52 44.44 29.75
C ASP A 645 -15.70 43.88 30.57
N TRP A 646 -15.59 42.63 31.03
CA TRP A 646 -16.70 41.86 31.64
C TRP A 646 -16.77 42.02 33.18
N VAL A 647 -16.45 43.21 33.68
CA VAL A 647 -16.27 43.51 35.12
C VAL A 647 -17.50 43.14 35.98
N ASP A 648 -18.70 43.05 35.39
CA ASP A 648 -19.95 42.72 36.11
C ASP A 648 -20.40 41.25 36.08
N TYR A 649 -19.76 40.35 35.32
CA TYR A 649 -20.23 38.96 35.19
C TYR A 649 -20.30 38.16 36.52
N PRO A 650 -19.39 38.35 37.51
CA PRO A 650 -19.52 37.71 38.81
C PRO A 650 -20.82 38.08 39.57
N ARG A 651 -21.41 39.26 39.30
CA ARG A 651 -22.67 39.68 39.95
C ARG A 651 -23.88 38.94 39.38
N THR A 652 -23.87 38.62 38.08
CA THR A 652 -24.98 37.91 37.41
C THR A 652 -25.09 36.46 37.87
N ARG A 653 -23.96 35.82 38.21
CA ARG A 653 -23.93 34.43 38.73
C ARG A 653 -24.49 34.32 40.15
N LEU A 654 -24.47 35.40 40.93
CA LEU A 654 -25.07 35.46 42.27
C LEU A 654 -26.59 35.71 42.23
N THR A 655 -27.11 36.34 41.17
CA THR A 655 -28.55 36.61 41.01
C THR A 655 -29.35 35.40 40.50
N GLU A 656 -28.75 34.49 39.73
CA GLU A 656 -29.43 33.26 39.26
C GLU A 656 -29.58 32.19 40.36
N VAL A 657 -28.75 32.22 41.41
CA VAL A 657 -28.91 31.31 42.57
C VAL A 657 -30.00 31.80 43.55
N GLY A 658 -30.45 33.06 43.42
CA GLY A 658 -31.45 33.66 44.32
C GLY A 658 -32.90 33.72 43.81
N SER A 659 -33.17 33.30 42.56
CA SER A 659 -34.48 33.55 41.91
C SER A 659 -35.32 32.29 41.64
N SER A 660 -35.06 31.17 42.32
CA SER A 660 -35.81 29.91 42.15
C SER A 660 -36.66 29.49 43.36
N VAL A 661 -36.99 30.39 44.30
CA VAL A 661 -37.90 30.06 45.41
C VAL A 661 -38.91 31.17 45.68
N VAL A 662 -39.97 31.25 44.87
CA VAL A 662 -41.31 31.68 45.34
C VAL A 662 -42.35 30.93 44.50
N GLY A 663 -43.09 30.01 45.13
CA GLY A 663 -44.12 29.21 44.46
C GLY A 663 -44.76 28.16 45.38
N GLU A 664 -45.68 28.66 46.21
CA GLU A 664 -46.88 27.98 46.74
C GLU A 664 -46.77 26.85 47.79
N ALA A 665 -47.52 27.10 48.86
CA ALA A 665 -47.69 26.27 50.05
C ALA A 665 -48.58 25.05 49.78
N GLY A 666 -48.16 23.89 50.29
CA GLY A 666 -48.96 22.68 50.43
C GLY A 666 -48.45 21.87 51.61
N LEU A 667 -49.29 21.75 52.63
CA LEU A 667 -49.06 21.09 53.91
C LEU A 667 -48.61 19.62 53.76
N SER A 668 -47.53 19.22 54.43
CA SER A 668 -47.50 17.99 55.24
C SER A 668 -46.27 17.97 56.14
N GLU A 669 -46.51 17.64 57.40
CA GLU A 669 -45.54 17.42 58.46
C GLU A 669 -44.58 16.27 58.10
N ASP A 670 -43.34 16.35 58.56
CA ASP A 670 -42.83 15.53 59.68
C ASP A 670 -41.33 15.15 59.51
N ARG A 671 -40.56 15.37 60.58
CA ARG A 671 -39.21 14.83 60.91
C ARG A 671 -38.07 15.04 59.89
N GLY A 672 -36.94 15.67 60.18
CA GLY A 672 -36.23 15.92 61.43
C GLY A 672 -34.74 15.63 61.18
N SER A 673 -33.86 16.52 61.68
CA SER A 673 -32.42 16.29 62.00
C SER A 673 -31.44 15.92 60.87
N ASP A 674 -30.18 16.34 60.81
CA ASP A 674 -29.31 17.23 61.58
C ASP A 674 -27.92 17.17 60.87
N TRP A 675 -27.05 18.13 61.17
CA TRP A 675 -25.61 18.25 60.84
C TRP A 675 -25.21 18.76 59.45
N GLY A 676 -24.49 19.87 59.29
CA GLY A 676 -23.68 20.61 60.27
C GLY A 676 -22.29 20.87 59.71
N HIS A 677 -22.07 22.10 59.24
CA HIS A 677 -20.76 22.65 58.86
C HIS A 677 -19.75 22.71 60.02
N ARG A 678 -18.44 22.56 59.69
CA ARG A 678 -17.26 23.42 60.03
C ARG A 678 -16.01 22.55 60.30
N ARG A 679 -14.95 22.65 59.49
CA ARG A 679 -13.80 23.61 59.48
C ARG A 679 -12.68 23.29 60.49
N ASN A 680 -11.48 23.09 59.91
CA ASN A 680 -10.10 23.31 60.38
C ASN A 680 -9.61 22.44 61.58
N TYR A 681 -8.34 22.10 61.80
CA TYR A 681 -7.02 22.71 61.49
C TYR A 681 -5.94 21.62 61.29
N ALA A 682 -4.75 22.09 60.94
CA ALA A 682 -3.44 21.45 60.73
C ALA A 682 -2.99 20.37 61.75
N GLU A 683 -2.08 19.49 61.31
CA GLU A 683 -0.73 19.23 61.88
C GLU A 683 -0.03 18.01 61.21
N GLU A 684 1.13 18.23 60.60
CA GLU A 684 2.25 17.27 60.50
C GLU A 684 3.12 17.40 61.78
N PRO A 685 4.05 16.49 62.18
CA PRO A 685 4.79 15.51 61.35
C PRO A 685 5.10 14.14 62.02
N ALA A 686 5.61 13.17 61.25
CA ALA A 686 6.54 12.16 61.79
C ALA A 686 7.50 11.60 60.71
N LEU A 687 8.79 11.71 61.02
CA LEU A 687 9.96 11.22 60.31
C LEU A 687 10.11 9.69 60.46
N ILE A 688 10.42 8.97 59.37
CA ILE A 688 11.17 7.70 59.45
C ILE A 688 12.29 7.71 58.40
N SER A 689 13.50 7.61 58.92
CA SER A 689 14.80 7.51 58.26
C SER A 689 15.05 6.14 57.60
N CYS A 690 15.74 6.12 56.46
CA CYS A 690 16.54 4.97 56.02
C CYS A 690 17.83 5.49 55.35
N HIS A 691 18.98 5.19 55.97
CA HIS A 691 20.33 5.42 55.44
C HIS A 691 20.72 4.34 54.41
N PRO A 692 21.64 4.64 53.46
CA PRO A 692 22.21 3.68 52.54
C PRO A 692 23.50 3.05 53.11
N SER A 693 23.69 1.75 52.87
CA SER A 693 24.95 1.03 53.16
C SER A 693 25.71 0.81 51.85
N ALA A 694 26.95 1.30 51.80
CA ALA A 694 27.96 0.94 50.81
C ALA A 694 28.91 -0.09 51.43
N GLY A 695 29.41 -1.05 50.63
CA GLY A 695 30.48 -1.96 51.07
C GLY A 695 30.85 -3.06 50.06
N VAL A 696 32.00 -2.84 49.41
CA VAL A 696 32.85 -3.71 48.58
C VAL A 696 32.53 -3.80 47.09
#